data_AF-A0A8C0VQ74-F1
#
_entry.id   AF-A0A8C0VQ74-F1
#
_cell.length_a   1.000
_cell.length_b   1.000
_cell.length_c   1.000
_cell.angle_alpha   90.00
_cell.angle_beta   90.00
_cell.angle_gamma   90.00
#
_symmetry.space_group_name_H-M   'P 1'
#
loop_
_entity.id
_entity.type
_entity.pdbx_description
1 polymer ?
#
loop_
_entity_poly.entity_id
_entity_poly.type
_entity_poly.pdbx_seq_one_letter_code
_entity_poly.pdbx_strand_id
1 'polypeptide(L)'
;MNFEGLNPSLAEFAPPLHPALEPVLDPHLNPNLVELDPEGVSLEGLPVPESVHLMEGMYSELHTAVSEVGVPVSVSHFDLHEEMLWVGNHGGHATSFFGPTLERYSSFQVNSSDDIRQIQSLENGVLFLTKTNLKYLSRGGLIIFDYLMDESEDMHSLLLTDNNTLLVAGLHNHVLEIDLGTVQETQKYTVEVPGITIMRQSNRFFFCGHTSGKVSLRDLRTFAVEHEFDAHSGSLSDFDVHGNLLVTCGFSSRMNGLACDRFLKVYDLRMMRATTPLQVHIDPFFLRFIPTYTSRLAIISQTGQCQFCEPTGLANPADIFHVNTVGPLIMTFDVSASKQALAFGDSEGCVHLWADSPEVTFNAYSRETDFALPCMVDTLPHLDWNQDLVPLSLIPVPLTSDALLSDWPAANSAPAPRRAPPVDPEILRTMKKVGFIGYAPNPRTKLRNQIPYRLKEMDNEFDTFSQVPESPIGREEEPHLYRVAKKYRKVTIKYSKLGLEDFDFKHYNKTLFAGLEPHIPNAYCNCMIQVLYFLEPVRCLVQNHLCQKEFCLGCELGLLFHMLDLSRGDPCQGSNFLRAFRTIPEASALGLILADSDEATGKVNLGRLIQSWNRFILTQLHQETQEQEGPQAYRGAGSSFGSSGDSVIGQLFSCEMENCSMCRCGKETVRVSSTLLFTLSYPDSTEKPAKDYEFAQILKRSICLEQNTQAWCENCEKYQPTVQTRNIRCLPDVLVINCEVNSSKEADFWKTQAEYSFQKAMMKRGGFDITKGKEITLGEWKDLGNPDTGHSYASVEELKNIWIPHAIKMRLTKSKELDVSNWSESDELSPMDDPESVYIYDLMATVVHILDSRTGGSLVGHIKVGETYHQRKEGVTHQQWYLFNDFLIEPVDKCEAVQFDMSWKVPAILYYARRNLNAKYNLVIKNPIEASVLLAEASLARKQRKCHATFIPLMLNEMPQAGDLVGLDAEFVTLNEVGGPWGG
;
A
#
# COMPACT_ATOMS: atom_id res chain seq x y z
N MET A 1 13.53 50.39 9.93
CA MET A 1 14.44 51.12 10.83
C MET A 1 15.84 50.95 10.28
N ASN A 2 16.55 52.07 10.07
CA ASN A 2 17.93 52.12 9.59
C ASN A 2 18.87 51.36 10.52
N PHE A 3 19.78 50.56 9.96
CA PHE A 3 20.99 50.11 10.65
C PHE A 3 22.15 50.03 9.66
N GLU A 4 22.76 51.18 9.40
CA GLU A 4 24.18 51.25 9.07
C GLU A 4 24.98 51.08 10.37
N GLY A 5 26.02 50.27 10.32
CA GLY A 5 27.10 50.26 11.30
C GLY A 5 27.09 49.11 12.30
N LEU A 6 27.63 47.95 11.91
CA LEU A 6 28.33 47.03 12.82
C LEU A 6 29.50 46.36 12.08
N ASN A 7 30.69 46.45 12.69
CA ASN A 7 31.99 45.96 12.23
C ASN A 7 32.00 44.43 11.95
N PRO A 8 32.72 43.96 10.90
CA PRO A 8 32.93 42.55 10.62
C PRO A 8 34.25 42.10 11.26
N SER A 9 34.27 41.91 12.57
CA SER A 9 35.42 41.27 13.22
C SER A 9 34.99 40.58 14.50
N LEU A 10 34.43 39.37 14.37
CA LEU A 10 34.41 38.28 15.36
C LEU A 10 33.42 37.19 14.93
N ALA A 11 33.89 36.18 14.19
CA ALA A 11 33.49 34.78 14.33
C ALA A 11 34.10 33.92 13.22
N GLU A 12 35.42 33.70 13.28
CA GLU A 12 36.02 32.45 12.78
C GLU A 12 36.04 31.45 13.94
N PHE A 13 35.48 30.26 13.75
CA PHE A 13 35.95 29.02 14.40
C PHE A 13 35.57 27.79 13.56
N ALA A 14 36.56 26.91 13.44
CA ALA A 14 36.81 25.93 12.39
C ALA A 14 36.04 24.60 12.49
N PRO A 15 35.94 23.82 11.38
CA PRO A 15 35.59 22.41 11.39
C PRO A 15 36.82 21.52 11.72
N PRO A 16 36.62 20.30 12.27
CA PRO A 16 37.72 19.46 12.77
C PRO A 16 38.45 18.70 11.65
N LEU A 17 39.76 18.53 11.90
CA LEU A 17 40.76 17.84 11.09
C LEU A 17 40.51 16.33 10.90
N HIS A 18 40.69 15.84 9.67
CA HIS A 18 41.36 14.58 9.35
C HIS A 18 42.20 14.77 8.04
N PRO A 19 43.31 14.03 7.85
CA PRO A 19 44.48 14.51 7.12
C PRO A 19 44.55 14.18 5.62
N ALA A 20 45.41 14.97 4.96
CA ALA A 20 45.80 15.14 3.57
C ALA A 20 46.10 13.91 2.69
N LEU A 21 45.89 14.08 1.37
CA LEU A 21 46.89 13.92 0.30
C LEU A 21 46.47 14.77 -0.93
N GLU A 22 47.45 15.39 -1.61
CA GLU A 22 47.41 16.59 -2.49
C GLU A 22 46.70 16.46 -3.86
N PRO A 23 46.37 17.62 -4.49
CA PRO A 23 46.91 17.88 -5.84
C PRO A 23 47.55 19.27 -5.97
N VAL A 24 48.55 19.34 -6.85
CA VAL A 24 49.42 20.48 -7.12
C VAL A 24 49.33 20.83 -8.61
N LEU A 25 49.27 22.14 -8.88
CA LEU A 25 49.53 22.91 -10.12
C LEU A 25 48.37 23.30 -11.06
N ASP A 26 47.93 24.55 -10.88
CA ASP A 26 47.54 25.51 -11.93
C ASP A 26 48.63 25.67 -13.00
N PRO A 27 48.26 26.09 -14.22
CA PRO A 27 48.73 27.41 -14.66
C PRO A 27 47.74 28.19 -15.56
N HIS A 28 47.47 29.43 -15.15
CA HIS A 28 47.21 30.54 -16.07
C HIS A 28 48.54 31.21 -16.45
N LEU A 29 48.80 31.44 -17.75
CA LEU A 29 49.68 32.52 -18.23
C LEU A 29 49.36 32.92 -19.68
N ASN A 30 48.66 34.06 -19.76
CA ASN A 30 48.57 35.14 -20.75
C ASN A 30 48.45 34.94 -22.28
N PRO A 31 47.61 35.78 -22.93
CA PRO A 31 47.33 35.79 -24.37
C PRO A 31 48.22 36.78 -25.13
N ASN A 32 48.50 36.49 -26.41
CA ASN A 32 48.86 37.50 -27.41
C ASN A 32 48.39 37.05 -28.81
N LEU A 33 47.41 37.80 -29.31
CA LEU A 33 47.05 38.14 -30.70
C LEU A 33 47.86 37.51 -31.86
N VAL A 34 47.15 36.77 -32.72
CA VAL A 34 47.27 36.86 -34.19
C VAL A 34 45.86 36.72 -34.78
N GLU A 35 45.34 37.81 -35.37
CA GLU A 35 44.15 37.83 -36.23
C GLU A 35 44.46 37.13 -37.56
N LEU A 36 43.54 36.28 -38.05
CA LEU A 36 43.46 35.89 -39.46
C LEU A 36 41.99 35.81 -39.91
N ASP A 37 41.75 36.49 -41.02
CA ASP A 37 40.48 36.75 -41.73
C ASP A 37 39.69 35.49 -42.19
N PRO A 38 38.39 35.64 -42.48
CA PRO A 38 37.52 34.57 -42.95
C PRO A 38 37.44 34.53 -44.50
N GLU A 39 38.38 33.86 -45.16
CA GLU A 39 38.16 33.34 -46.52
C GLU A 39 38.73 31.93 -46.66
N GLY A 40 37.93 31.04 -47.26
CA GLY A 40 38.15 29.61 -47.27
C GLY A 40 39.47 29.18 -47.90
N VAL A 41 40.17 28.28 -47.22
CA VAL A 41 41.20 27.42 -47.80
C VAL A 41 41.08 26.02 -47.19
N SER A 42 41.00 25.05 -48.10
CA SER A 42 41.08 23.61 -47.91
C SER A 42 42.21 23.17 -46.96
N LEU A 43 41.88 22.42 -45.92
CA LEU A 43 42.86 21.72 -45.08
C LEU A 43 43.31 20.44 -45.80
N GLU A 44 44.56 20.47 -46.28
CA GLU A 44 45.29 19.35 -46.86
C GLU A 44 45.36 18.17 -45.88
N GLY A 45 44.92 17.01 -46.36
CA GLY A 45 45.02 15.74 -45.65
C GLY A 45 46.47 15.28 -45.49
N LEU A 46 46.76 14.73 -44.31
CA LEU A 46 47.88 13.80 -44.15
C LEU A 46 47.62 12.56 -45.04
N PRO A 47 48.66 12.01 -45.68
CA PRO A 47 48.50 11.09 -46.80
C PRO A 47 47.87 9.77 -46.34
N VAL A 48 46.71 9.48 -46.91
CA VAL A 48 46.11 8.14 -46.98
C VAL A 48 47.18 7.20 -47.56
N PRO A 49 47.51 6.06 -46.93
CA PRO A 49 48.28 5.02 -47.59
C PRO A 49 47.54 4.60 -48.85
N GLU A 50 48.27 4.46 -49.96
CA GLU A 50 47.80 4.14 -51.31
C GLU A 50 46.50 3.33 -51.37
N SER A 51 45.55 3.83 -52.17
CA SER A 51 44.27 3.19 -52.48
C SER A 51 44.48 1.70 -52.78
N VAL A 52 44.13 0.85 -51.82
CA VAL A 52 44.01 -0.58 -52.04
C VAL A 52 42.97 -0.74 -53.15
N HIS A 53 43.36 -1.32 -54.27
CA HIS A 53 42.39 -1.75 -55.29
C HIS A 53 41.43 -2.74 -54.63
N LEU A 54 40.29 -2.23 -54.17
CA LEU A 54 39.17 -3.02 -53.71
C LEU A 54 38.68 -3.86 -54.90
N MET A 55 38.88 -5.17 -54.81
CA MET A 55 38.25 -6.11 -55.72
C MET A 55 36.75 -6.10 -55.39
N GLU A 56 35.89 -5.75 -56.36
CA GLU A 56 34.43 -5.77 -56.18
C GLU A 56 33.99 -7.10 -55.55
N GLY A 57 33.35 -7.02 -54.38
CA GLY A 57 32.80 -8.18 -53.66
C GLY A 57 33.68 -8.78 -52.56
N MET A 58 34.78 -8.12 -52.18
CA MET A 58 35.54 -8.38 -50.95
C MET A 58 35.40 -7.22 -49.96
N TYR A 59 35.03 -7.51 -48.72
CA TYR A 59 34.98 -6.50 -47.65
C TYR A 59 36.39 -6.14 -47.20
N SER A 60 36.65 -4.85 -46.97
CA SER A 60 37.86 -4.35 -46.32
C SER A 60 37.52 -3.41 -45.17
N GLU A 61 38.44 -3.27 -44.22
CA GLU A 61 38.34 -2.27 -43.15
C GLU A 61 38.32 -0.86 -43.74
N LEU A 62 37.35 -0.04 -43.31
CA LEU A 62 37.16 1.33 -43.78
C LEU A 62 37.51 2.33 -42.67
N HIS A 63 36.93 2.17 -41.49
CA HIS A 63 37.21 3.02 -40.33
C HIS A 63 37.12 2.24 -39.03
N THR A 64 37.91 2.65 -38.04
CA THR A 64 37.85 2.14 -36.67
C THR A 64 37.62 3.30 -35.72
N ALA A 65 36.59 3.19 -34.88
CA ALA A 65 36.22 4.22 -33.91
C ALA A 65 36.19 3.63 -32.48
N VAL A 66 36.51 4.46 -31.50
CA VAL A 66 36.46 4.08 -30.08
C VAL A 66 35.14 4.57 -29.49
N SER A 67 34.33 3.66 -28.95
CA SER A 67 33.10 4.01 -28.23
C SER A 67 33.42 4.55 -26.83
N GLU A 68 34.09 3.72 -26.02
CA GLU A 68 34.56 4.05 -24.68
C GLU A 68 35.81 3.22 -24.37
N VAL A 69 36.89 3.86 -23.90
CA VAL A 69 38.18 3.18 -23.71
C VAL A 69 38.10 2.22 -22.52
N GLY A 70 38.39 0.94 -22.76
CA GLY A 70 38.55 -0.07 -21.71
C GLY A 70 37.24 -0.71 -21.22
N VAL A 71 36.11 -0.40 -21.86
CA VAL A 71 34.82 -1.05 -21.59
C VAL A 71 34.43 -1.88 -22.83
N PRO A 72 34.26 -3.21 -22.70
CA PRO A 72 33.88 -4.06 -23.83
C PRO A 72 32.59 -3.61 -24.50
N VAL A 73 32.55 -3.72 -25.83
CA VAL A 73 31.31 -3.54 -26.60
C VAL A 73 30.42 -4.77 -26.39
N SER A 74 29.20 -4.58 -25.89
CA SER A 74 28.24 -5.67 -25.68
C SER A 74 27.40 -5.94 -26.91
N VAL A 75 27.01 -4.90 -27.65
CA VAL A 75 26.12 -5.03 -28.82
C VAL A 75 26.38 -3.92 -29.84
N SER A 76 26.28 -4.27 -31.11
CA SER A 76 26.32 -3.36 -32.26
C SER A 76 25.06 -3.54 -33.08
N HIS A 77 24.43 -2.45 -33.52
CA HIS A 77 23.22 -2.48 -34.32
C HIS A 77 23.19 -1.35 -35.35
N PHE A 78 23.03 -1.68 -36.63
CA PHE A 78 22.74 -0.66 -37.66
C PHE A 78 21.30 -0.17 -37.53
N ASP A 79 21.11 1.16 -37.51
CA ASP A 79 19.78 1.76 -37.52
C ASP A 79 19.11 1.47 -38.88
N LEU A 80 17.84 1.04 -38.85
CA LEU A 80 17.09 0.71 -40.06
C LEU A 80 16.50 1.94 -40.78
N HIS A 81 16.48 3.10 -40.14
CA HIS A 81 15.85 4.31 -40.68
C HIS A 81 16.82 5.44 -41.03
N GLU A 82 17.94 5.56 -40.34
CA GLU A 82 18.95 6.61 -40.53
C GLU A 82 20.34 6.00 -40.76
N GLU A 83 21.28 6.74 -41.36
CA GLU A 83 22.66 6.27 -41.63
C GLU A 83 23.51 6.24 -40.34
N MET A 84 23.06 5.48 -39.33
CA MET A 84 23.71 5.39 -38.02
C MET A 84 24.02 3.96 -37.59
N LEU A 85 25.12 3.83 -36.85
CA LEU A 85 25.54 2.63 -36.16
C LEU A 85 25.45 2.86 -34.64
N TRP A 86 24.64 2.06 -33.97
CA TRP A 86 24.48 2.08 -32.52
C TRP A 86 25.37 1.04 -31.86
N VAL A 87 26.01 1.45 -30.78
CA VAL A 87 26.98 0.65 -30.05
C VAL A 87 26.66 0.75 -28.56
N GLY A 88 26.32 -0.39 -27.96
CA GLY A 88 26.11 -0.52 -26.52
C GLY A 88 27.30 -1.18 -25.87
N ASN A 89 27.62 -0.77 -24.64
CA ASN A 89 28.73 -1.32 -23.88
C ASN A 89 28.27 -2.03 -22.60
N HIS A 90 29.23 -2.71 -21.96
CA HIS A 90 29.01 -3.39 -20.68
C HIS A 90 28.71 -2.44 -19.52
N GLY A 91 29.03 -1.15 -19.64
CA GLY A 91 28.78 -0.12 -18.63
C GLY A 91 27.42 0.57 -18.75
N GLY A 92 26.56 0.14 -19.69
CA GLY A 92 25.24 0.73 -19.90
C GLY A 92 25.23 2.06 -20.67
N HIS A 93 26.36 2.46 -21.28
CA HIS A 93 26.43 3.58 -22.23
C HIS A 93 26.05 3.10 -23.64
N ALA A 94 25.26 3.92 -24.32
CA ALA A 94 25.00 3.82 -25.76
C ALA A 94 25.72 4.96 -26.49
N THR A 95 26.38 4.64 -27.59
CA THR A 95 27.04 5.60 -28.49
C THR A 95 26.54 5.36 -29.91
N SER A 96 26.20 6.43 -30.63
CA SER A 96 25.86 6.40 -32.05
C SER A 96 26.97 7.00 -32.89
N PHE A 97 27.21 6.38 -34.04
CA PHE A 97 28.14 6.82 -35.06
C PHE A 97 27.38 7.08 -36.36
N PHE A 98 27.61 8.23 -36.98
CA PHE A 98 26.98 8.63 -38.23
C PHE A 98 27.88 8.33 -39.42
N GLY A 99 27.28 7.74 -40.44
CA GLY A 99 27.87 7.52 -41.76
C GLY A 99 29.07 6.56 -41.79
N PRO A 100 29.70 6.41 -42.97
CA PRO A 100 30.85 5.53 -43.15
C PRO A 100 32.12 6.02 -42.44
N THR A 101 32.21 7.32 -42.13
CA THR A 101 33.35 7.91 -41.41
C THR A 101 33.32 7.63 -39.90
N LEU A 102 32.25 7.04 -39.38
CA LEU A 102 32.02 6.79 -37.96
C LEU A 102 32.18 8.06 -37.10
N GLU A 103 31.61 9.17 -37.54
CA GLU A 103 31.58 10.39 -36.74
C GLU A 103 30.62 10.22 -35.56
N ARG A 104 31.07 10.51 -34.33
CA ARG A 104 30.22 10.34 -33.14
C ARG A 104 29.05 11.34 -33.20
N TYR A 105 27.82 10.83 -33.20
CA TYR A 105 26.61 11.65 -33.23
C TYR A 105 26.10 11.96 -31.82
N SER A 106 25.76 10.92 -31.06
CA SER A 106 25.26 11.05 -29.69
C SER A 106 25.86 9.97 -28.78
N SER A 107 25.95 10.27 -27.48
CA SER A 107 26.32 9.28 -26.49
C SER A 107 25.76 9.63 -25.13
N PHE A 108 25.15 8.65 -24.47
CA PHE A 108 24.43 8.83 -23.22
C PHE A 108 24.37 7.53 -22.41
N GLN A 109 24.12 7.67 -21.11
CA GLN A 109 23.92 6.56 -20.20
C GLN A 109 22.49 6.04 -20.28
N VAL A 110 22.31 4.79 -20.69
CA VAL A 110 21.00 4.11 -20.69
C VAL A 110 20.70 3.57 -19.30
N ASN A 111 21.62 2.82 -18.70
CA ASN A 111 21.48 2.23 -17.37
C ASN A 111 22.80 2.40 -16.60
N SER A 112 22.77 2.65 -15.29
CA SER A 112 23.96 2.91 -14.48
C SER A 112 24.81 1.67 -14.17
N SER A 113 24.24 0.46 -14.20
CA SER A 113 24.91 -0.76 -13.72
C SER A 113 24.90 -1.91 -14.70
N ASP A 114 23.85 -2.03 -15.51
CA ASP A 114 23.63 -3.21 -16.34
C ASP A 114 24.13 -2.96 -17.77
N ASP A 115 24.63 -4.02 -18.40
CA ASP A 115 25.06 -4.01 -19.78
C ASP A 115 23.88 -3.96 -20.76
N ILE A 116 24.10 -3.33 -21.92
CA ILE A 116 23.11 -3.29 -22.99
C ILE A 116 23.15 -4.62 -23.73
N ARG A 117 22.09 -5.41 -23.63
CA ARG A 117 21.99 -6.76 -24.21
C ARG A 117 21.57 -6.74 -25.67
N GLN A 118 20.61 -5.89 -26.01
CA GLN A 118 20.11 -5.79 -27.39
C GLN A 118 19.65 -4.37 -27.69
N ILE A 119 19.86 -3.94 -28.93
CA ILE A 119 19.40 -2.67 -29.48
C ILE A 119 18.45 -2.98 -30.64
N GLN A 120 17.35 -2.22 -30.73
CA GLN A 120 16.40 -2.33 -31.83
C GLN A 120 15.96 -0.94 -32.28
N SER A 121 16.13 -0.66 -33.57
CA SER A 121 15.63 0.58 -34.18
C SER A 121 14.12 0.55 -34.41
N LEU A 122 13.47 1.68 -34.12
CA LEU A 122 12.08 2.00 -34.42
C LEU A 122 12.01 3.30 -35.22
N GLU A 123 10.82 3.66 -35.69
CA GLU A 123 10.63 4.84 -36.53
C GLU A 123 11.03 6.14 -35.81
N ASN A 124 10.58 6.33 -34.56
CA ASN A 124 10.76 7.57 -33.80
C ASN A 124 11.93 7.54 -32.79
N GLY A 125 12.69 6.44 -32.72
CA GLY A 125 13.73 6.27 -31.72
C GLY A 125 14.33 4.87 -31.73
N VAL A 126 15.04 4.54 -30.67
CA VAL A 126 15.79 3.28 -30.51
C VAL A 126 15.47 2.68 -29.14
N LEU A 127 15.16 1.37 -29.14
CA LEU A 127 14.95 0.57 -27.95
C LEU A 127 16.27 -0.04 -27.48
N PHE A 128 16.49 0.03 -26.17
CA PHE A 128 17.64 -0.56 -25.50
C PHE A 128 17.13 -1.53 -24.44
N LEU A 129 17.48 -2.81 -24.60
CA LEU A 129 17.23 -3.84 -23.61
C LEU A 129 18.47 -4.01 -22.73
N THR A 130 18.26 -3.89 -21.43
CA THR A 130 19.22 -4.31 -20.41
C THR A 130 18.64 -5.49 -19.64
N LYS A 131 19.39 -6.04 -18.69
CA LYS A 131 18.93 -7.17 -17.86
C LYS A 131 17.57 -6.92 -17.21
N THR A 132 17.36 -5.75 -16.64
CA THR A 132 16.21 -5.40 -15.79
C THR A 132 15.32 -4.31 -16.37
N ASN A 133 15.71 -3.68 -17.49
CA ASN A 133 15.06 -2.47 -17.97
C ASN A 133 15.00 -2.45 -19.51
N LEU A 134 13.85 -2.04 -20.03
CA LEU A 134 13.62 -1.71 -21.43
C LEU A 134 13.40 -0.20 -21.57
N LYS A 135 14.37 0.50 -22.17
CA LYS A 135 14.28 1.95 -22.42
C LYS A 135 14.06 2.26 -23.87
N TYR A 136 13.17 3.21 -24.14
CA TYR A 136 12.98 3.78 -25.45
C TYR A 136 13.48 5.22 -25.46
N LEU A 137 14.51 5.50 -26.25
CA LEU A 137 15.10 6.82 -26.37
C LEU A 137 15.02 7.32 -27.81
N SER A 138 14.89 8.62 -27.99
CA SER A 138 15.16 9.26 -29.27
C SER A 138 16.64 9.10 -29.65
N ARG A 139 16.96 9.27 -30.93
CA ARG A 139 18.33 9.20 -31.45
C ARG A 139 19.27 10.26 -30.83
N GLY A 140 18.71 11.38 -30.36
CA GLY A 140 19.43 12.41 -29.60
C GLY A 140 19.60 12.12 -28.11
N GLY A 141 19.07 11.00 -27.59
CA GLY A 141 19.20 10.61 -26.18
C GLY A 141 18.09 11.09 -25.23
N LEU A 142 17.02 11.69 -25.74
CA LEU A 142 15.82 11.99 -24.93
C LEU A 142 15.06 10.70 -24.61
N ILE A 143 14.75 10.48 -23.34
CA ILE A 143 13.94 9.32 -22.90
C ILE A 143 12.49 9.55 -23.29
N ILE A 144 11.93 8.62 -24.08
CA ILE A 144 10.51 8.59 -24.44
C ILE A 144 9.73 7.81 -23.38
N PHE A 145 10.21 6.60 -23.03
CA PHE A 145 9.71 5.86 -21.87
C PHE A 145 10.80 4.98 -21.26
N ASP A 146 10.59 4.60 -20.01
CA ASP A 146 11.47 3.75 -19.20
C ASP A 146 10.59 2.66 -18.54
N TYR A 147 10.75 1.40 -18.97
CA TYR A 147 9.99 0.27 -18.45
C TYR A 147 10.88 -0.64 -17.61
N LEU A 148 10.68 -0.58 -16.29
CA LEU A 148 11.40 -1.41 -15.32
C LEU A 148 10.73 -2.78 -15.18
N MET A 149 11.49 -3.83 -15.44
CA MET A 149 11.08 -5.24 -15.26
C MET A 149 11.50 -5.75 -13.87
N ASP A 150 10.92 -6.88 -13.45
CA ASP A 150 11.23 -7.48 -12.14
C ASP A 150 12.71 -7.87 -12.04
N GLU A 151 13.40 -7.46 -10.98
CA GLU A 151 14.86 -7.71 -10.78
C GLU A 151 15.25 -9.20 -10.75
N SER A 152 14.29 -10.08 -10.47
CA SER A 152 14.49 -11.54 -10.51
C SER A 152 14.52 -12.12 -11.91
N GLU A 153 14.06 -11.36 -12.91
CA GLU A 153 13.98 -11.74 -14.32
C GLU A 153 15.22 -11.19 -15.08
N ASP A 154 15.88 -12.04 -15.88
CA ASP A 154 17.16 -11.75 -16.55
C ASP A 154 16.88 -11.81 -18.05
N MET A 155 16.62 -10.63 -18.61
CA MET A 155 16.19 -10.50 -20.00
C MET A 155 17.38 -10.50 -20.95
N HIS A 156 17.23 -11.18 -22.08
CA HIS A 156 18.31 -11.39 -23.03
C HIS A 156 17.96 -10.97 -24.45
N SER A 157 16.75 -11.28 -24.91
CA SER A 157 16.37 -11.08 -26.30
C SER A 157 15.05 -10.34 -26.45
N LEU A 158 14.99 -9.56 -27.51
CA LEU A 158 13.89 -8.71 -27.90
C LEU A 158 13.57 -8.97 -29.37
N LEU A 159 12.28 -9.04 -29.69
CA LEU A 159 11.79 -9.13 -31.06
C LEU A 159 10.60 -8.19 -31.23
N LEU A 160 10.69 -7.32 -32.23
CA LEU A 160 9.58 -6.49 -32.67
C LEU A 160 8.65 -7.29 -33.59
N THR A 161 7.36 -7.26 -33.32
CA THR A 161 6.34 -7.86 -34.20
C THR A 161 5.57 -6.76 -34.96
N ASP A 162 4.87 -7.14 -36.03
CA ASP A 162 4.21 -6.21 -36.96
C ASP A 162 3.09 -5.35 -36.32
N ASN A 163 2.65 -5.66 -35.10
CA ASN A 163 1.49 -5.05 -34.43
C ASN A 163 1.86 -4.03 -33.34
N ASN A 164 3.00 -3.34 -33.42
CA ASN A 164 3.47 -2.41 -32.37
C ASN A 164 3.63 -3.09 -30.99
N THR A 165 3.67 -4.42 -30.97
CA THR A 165 3.92 -5.24 -29.79
C THR A 165 5.32 -5.82 -29.85
N LEU A 166 5.92 -5.94 -28.67
CA LEU A 166 7.29 -6.32 -28.45
C LEU A 166 7.32 -7.61 -27.63
N LEU A 167 8.04 -8.61 -28.12
CA LEU A 167 8.31 -9.83 -27.37
C LEU A 167 9.66 -9.71 -26.67
N VAL A 168 9.68 -9.90 -25.36
CA VAL A 168 10.89 -9.90 -24.53
C VAL A 168 11.03 -11.26 -23.86
N ALA A 169 12.19 -11.88 -24.02
CA ALA A 169 12.51 -13.18 -23.47
C ALA A 169 13.84 -13.16 -22.72
N GLY A 170 13.93 -14.01 -21.71
CA GLY A 170 15.09 -14.11 -20.82
C GLY A 170 15.47 -15.53 -20.46
N LEU A 171 16.27 -15.66 -19.41
CA LEU A 171 16.66 -16.96 -18.84
C LEU A 171 15.53 -17.71 -18.13
N HIS A 172 14.34 -17.13 -18.14
CA HIS A 172 13.17 -17.55 -17.38
C HIS A 172 12.31 -18.51 -18.20
N ASN A 173 11.24 -18.99 -17.57
CA ASN A 173 10.29 -19.92 -18.15
C ASN A 173 9.09 -19.23 -18.82
N HIS A 174 9.24 -17.97 -19.24
CA HIS A 174 8.18 -17.22 -19.89
C HIS A 174 8.72 -16.14 -20.82
N VAL A 175 7.86 -15.69 -21.74
CA VAL A 175 8.09 -14.57 -22.66
C VAL A 175 7.01 -13.53 -22.40
N LEU A 176 7.41 -12.26 -22.33
CA LEU A 176 6.53 -11.12 -22.10
C LEU A 176 6.19 -10.46 -23.43
N GLU A 177 4.92 -10.13 -23.63
CA GLU A 177 4.44 -9.31 -24.73
C GLU A 177 4.07 -7.92 -24.22
N ILE A 178 4.79 -6.90 -24.67
CA ILE A 178 4.61 -5.50 -24.25
C ILE A 178 4.03 -4.71 -25.42
N ASP A 179 2.93 -4.00 -25.20
CA ASP A 179 2.42 -3.04 -26.19
C ASP A 179 3.16 -1.70 -26.05
N LEU A 180 3.78 -1.25 -27.15
CA LEU A 180 4.51 0.01 -27.20
C LEU A 180 3.58 1.24 -27.11
N GLY A 181 2.29 1.09 -27.45
CA GLY A 181 1.32 2.18 -27.36
C GLY A 181 0.94 2.54 -25.92
N THR A 182 0.69 1.53 -25.07
CA THR A 182 0.33 1.73 -23.66
C THR A 182 1.49 1.58 -22.69
N VAL A 183 2.64 1.05 -23.14
CA VAL A 183 3.81 0.71 -22.31
C VAL A 183 3.41 -0.19 -21.13
N GLN A 184 2.64 -1.23 -21.43
CA GLN A 184 2.17 -2.22 -20.45
C GLN A 184 2.32 -3.64 -21.00
N GLU A 185 2.53 -4.58 -20.08
CA GLU A 185 2.46 -6.02 -20.36
C GLU A 185 1.04 -6.40 -20.76
N THR A 186 0.91 -6.94 -21.98
CA THR A 186 -0.36 -7.42 -22.51
C THR A 186 -0.56 -8.90 -22.21
N GLN A 187 0.46 -9.73 -22.46
CA GLN A 187 0.40 -11.18 -22.28
C GLN A 187 1.72 -11.74 -21.77
N LYS A 188 1.63 -12.87 -21.07
CA LYS A 188 2.77 -13.64 -20.53
C LYS A 188 2.65 -15.09 -21.00
N TYR A 189 3.51 -15.50 -21.92
CA TYR A 189 3.52 -16.86 -22.49
C TYR A 189 4.47 -17.76 -21.69
N THR A 190 3.98 -18.88 -21.17
CA THR A 190 4.83 -19.86 -20.46
C THR A 190 5.57 -20.78 -21.44
N VAL A 191 6.87 -20.98 -21.20
CA VAL A 191 7.77 -21.79 -22.03
C VAL A 191 8.19 -23.04 -21.25
N GLU A 192 8.08 -24.22 -21.88
CA GLU A 192 8.39 -25.51 -21.25
C GLU A 192 9.86 -25.67 -20.85
N VAL A 193 10.77 -25.20 -21.71
CA VAL A 193 12.22 -25.22 -21.47
C VAL A 193 12.64 -23.80 -21.11
N PRO A 194 13.19 -23.56 -19.91
CA PRO A 194 13.65 -22.24 -19.51
C PRO A 194 14.92 -21.85 -20.29
N GLY A 195 15.04 -20.55 -20.57
CA GLY A 195 16.25 -19.98 -21.11
C GLY A 195 16.26 -19.76 -22.61
N ILE A 196 15.53 -18.76 -23.07
CA ILE A 196 15.57 -18.29 -24.45
C ILE A 196 16.64 -17.20 -24.56
N THR A 197 17.66 -17.43 -25.39
CA THR A 197 18.77 -16.49 -25.56
C THR A 197 18.63 -15.62 -26.80
N ILE A 198 18.05 -16.14 -27.87
CA ILE A 198 17.97 -15.47 -29.17
C ILE A 198 16.60 -15.73 -29.79
N MET A 199 15.91 -14.69 -30.22
CA MET A 199 14.66 -14.76 -30.97
C MET A 199 14.86 -14.19 -32.37
N ARG A 200 14.39 -14.92 -33.40
CA ARG A 200 14.42 -14.45 -34.80
C ARG A 200 13.14 -14.82 -35.51
N GLN A 201 12.71 -13.95 -36.42
CA GLN A 201 11.51 -14.14 -37.22
C GLN A 201 11.86 -14.20 -38.71
N SER A 202 11.23 -15.13 -39.41
CA SER A 202 11.11 -15.18 -40.86
C SER A 202 9.66 -14.87 -41.25
N ASN A 203 9.39 -14.55 -42.52
CA ASN A 203 8.06 -14.15 -43.01
C ASN A 203 6.92 -15.12 -42.64
N ARG A 204 7.25 -16.39 -42.36
CA ARG A 204 6.27 -17.43 -42.02
C ARG A 204 6.43 -18.01 -40.61
N PHE A 205 7.58 -17.84 -39.98
CA PHE A 205 8.04 -18.71 -38.89
C PHE A 205 8.77 -17.90 -37.82
N PHE A 206 8.48 -18.20 -36.56
CA PHE A 206 9.14 -17.57 -35.41
C PHE A 206 10.00 -18.60 -34.65
N PHE A 207 11.26 -18.27 -34.43
CA PHE A 207 12.26 -19.18 -33.86
C PHE A 207 12.77 -18.65 -32.51
N CYS A 208 12.85 -19.53 -31.52
CA CYS A 208 13.49 -19.27 -30.23
C CYS A 208 14.66 -20.24 -30.04
N GLY A 209 15.86 -19.68 -29.86
CA GLY A 209 17.06 -20.41 -29.48
C GLY A 209 17.12 -20.57 -27.96
N HIS A 210 17.33 -21.79 -27.50
CA HIS A 210 17.42 -22.13 -26.08
C HIS A 210 18.88 -22.29 -25.64
N THR A 211 19.17 -21.95 -24.38
CA THR A 211 20.47 -22.21 -23.72
C THR A 211 20.87 -23.69 -23.75
N SER A 212 19.91 -24.60 -23.89
CA SER A 212 20.13 -26.05 -23.98
C SER A 212 20.71 -26.53 -25.32
N GLY A 213 20.91 -25.62 -26.29
CA GLY A 213 21.38 -25.98 -27.62
C GLY A 213 20.26 -26.37 -28.61
N LYS A 214 18.99 -26.19 -28.24
CA LYS A 214 17.83 -26.45 -29.09
C LYS A 214 17.29 -25.18 -29.72
N VAL A 215 16.63 -25.31 -30.88
CA VAL A 215 15.90 -24.22 -31.53
C VAL A 215 14.44 -24.64 -31.69
N SER A 216 13.51 -23.95 -31.03
CA SER A 216 12.07 -24.21 -31.15
C SER A 216 11.44 -23.28 -32.17
N LEU A 217 10.70 -23.84 -33.11
CA LEU A 217 9.80 -23.14 -33.99
C LEU A 217 8.43 -23.00 -33.31
N ARG A 218 7.91 -21.78 -33.22
CA ARG A 218 6.64 -21.45 -32.58
C ARG A 218 5.75 -20.64 -33.51
N ASP A 219 4.44 -20.80 -33.34
CA ASP A 219 3.45 -19.91 -33.94
C ASP A 219 3.36 -18.61 -33.13
N LEU A 220 3.41 -17.46 -33.80
CA LEU A 220 3.37 -16.14 -33.14
C LEU A 220 2.02 -15.86 -32.46
N ARG A 221 0.91 -16.43 -32.97
CA ARG A 221 -0.44 -16.13 -32.46
C ARG A 221 -0.79 -16.91 -31.21
N THR A 222 -0.32 -18.15 -31.10
CA THR A 222 -0.64 -19.06 -30.00
C THR A 222 0.55 -19.31 -29.08
N PHE A 223 1.75 -18.91 -29.50
CA PHE A 223 3.04 -19.23 -28.88
C PHE A 223 3.32 -20.73 -28.71
N ALA A 224 2.50 -21.59 -29.36
CA ALA A 224 2.62 -23.03 -29.30
C ALA A 224 3.82 -23.50 -30.12
N VAL A 225 4.50 -24.56 -29.66
CA VAL A 225 5.61 -25.16 -30.37
C VAL A 225 5.08 -25.98 -31.54
N GLU A 226 5.48 -25.62 -32.75
CA GLU A 226 5.17 -26.41 -33.96
C GLU A 226 6.24 -27.49 -34.19
N HIS A 227 7.51 -27.15 -33.99
CA HIS A 227 8.63 -28.05 -34.22
C HIS A 227 9.81 -27.70 -33.31
N GLU A 228 10.61 -28.70 -32.94
CA GLU A 228 11.84 -28.49 -32.16
C GLU A 228 13.04 -29.08 -32.92
N PHE A 229 14.14 -28.34 -33.01
CA PHE A 229 15.38 -28.74 -33.66
C PHE A 229 16.48 -28.96 -32.62
N ASP A 230 16.98 -30.19 -32.52
CA ASP A 230 18.11 -30.54 -31.65
C ASP A 230 19.45 -30.17 -32.34
N ALA A 231 19.83 -28.90 -32.23
CA ALA A 231 21.00 -28.34 -32.90
C ALA A 231 22.32 -28.76 -32.23
N HIS A 232 22.53 -28.47 -30.95
CA HIS A 232 23.78 -28.79 -30.27
C HIS A 232 23.50 -29.45 -28.92
N SER A 233 24.45 -30.25 -28.41
CA SER A 233 24.26 -30.98 -27.14
C SER A 233 24.67 -30.18 -25.91
N GLY A 234 25.38 -29.06 -26.10
CA GLY A 234 25.83 -28.16 -25.04
C GLY A 234 24.99 -26.90 -24.98
N SER A 235 25.39 -25.88 -25.74
CA SER A 235 24.71 -24.58 -25.79
C SER A 235 24.69 -24.04 -27.23
N LEU A 236 23.72 -23.20 -27.55
CA LEU A 236 23.61 -22.49 -28.81
C LEU A 236 24.40 -21.17 -28.72
N SER A 237 25.32 -20.91 -29.65
CA SER A 237 26.03 -19.62 -29.70
C SER A 237 25.26 -18.60 -30.52
N ASP A 238 24.91 -18.94 -31.76
CA ASP A 238 24.10 -18.11 -32.64
C ASP A 238 23.37 -18.97 -33.67
N PHE A 239 22.30 -18.42 -34.24
CA PHE A 239 21.64 -19.01 -35.39
C PHE A 239 21.08 -17.91 -36.27
N ASP A 240 20.99 -18.18 -37.58
CA ASP A 240 20.32 -17.26 -38.49
C ASP A 240 19.39 -18.00 -39.44
N VAL A 241 18.40 -17.27 -39.94
CA VAL A 241 17.36 -17.79 -40.82
C VAL A 241 17.26 -16.91 -42.04
N HIS A 242 17.40 -17.51 -43.23
CA HIS A 242 17.18 -16.81 -44.48
C HIS A 242 16.49 -17.71 -45.51
N GLY A 243 15.40 -17.21 -46.10
CA GLY A 243 14.57 -17.97 -47.01
C GLY A 243 14.03 -19.24 -46.35
N ASN A 244 14.46 -20.40 -46.85
CA ASN A 244 14.06 -21.72 -46.35
C ASN A 244 15.16 -22.46 -45.58
N LEU A 245 16.26 -21.77 -45.24
CA LEU A 245 17.40 -22.37 -44.55
C LEU A 245 17.54 -21.77 -43.16
N LEU A 246 17.71 -22.65 -42.18
CA LEU A 246 18.11 -22.31 -40.80
C LEU A 246 19.51 -22.87 -40.58
N VAL A 247 20.44 -22.02 -40.12
CA VAL A 247 21.82 -22.42 -39.84
C VAL A 247 22.15 -22.11 -38.39
N THR A 248 22.73 -23.07 -37.69
CA THR A 248 23.06 -22.97 -36.26
C THR A 248 24.54 -23.25 -36.02
N CYS A 249 25.15 -22.52 -35.08
CA CYS A 249 26.43 -22.83 -34.46
C CYS A 249 26.27 -22.94 -32.94
N GLY A 250 27.20 -23.64 -32.31
CA GLY A 250 27.15 -23.82 -30.87
C GLY A 250 28.26 -24.73 -30.36
N PHE A 251 28.05 -25.18 -29.13
CA PHE A 251 28.99 -25.97 -28.37
C PHE A 251 28.46 -27.38 -28.15
N SER A 252 29.32 -28.38 -28.31
CA SER A 252 29.06 -29.74 -27.87
C SER A 252 29.66 -30.00 -26.49
N SER A 253 28.95 -30.78 -25.69
CA SER A 253 29.43 -31.22 -24.37
C SER A 253 30.40 -32.38 -24.55
N ARG A 254 31.66 -32.19 -24.14
CA ARG A 254 32.69 -33.24 -24.08
C ARG A 254 33.09 -33.49 -22.62
N MET A 255 33.77 -34.61 -22.34
CA MET A 255 34.09 -35.05 -20.96
C MET A 255 34.77 -33.99 -20.06
N ASN A 256 35.41 -32.95 -20.62
CA ASN A 256 36.11 -31.88 -19.89
C ASN A 256 35.50 -30.46 -20.09
N GLY A 257 34.26 -30.34 -20.56
CA GLY A 257 33.57 -29.05 -20.72
C GLY A 257 32.93 -28.86 -22.09
N LEU A 258 32.48 -27.63 -22.35
CA LEU A 258 31.91 -27.21 -23.64
C LEU A 258 33.03 -26.96 -24.65
N ALA A 259 32.94 -27.60 -25.82
CA ALA A 259 33.85 -27.39 -26.93
C ALA A 259 33.08 -26.84 -28.14
N CYS A 260 33.67 -25.86 -28.85
CA CYS A 260 33.04 -25.28 -30.04
C CYS A 260 32.96 -26.33 -31.16
N ASP A 261 31.80 -26.41 -31.83
CA ASP A 261 31.60 -27.30 -32.97
C ASP A 261 32.15 -26.66 -34.25
N ARG A 262 33.20 -27.26 -34.82
CA ARG A 262 33.76 -26.86 -36.14
C ARG A 262 32.91 -27.34 -37.33
N PHE A 263 31.60 -27.33 -37.16
CA PHE A 263 30.63 -27.58 -38.20
C PHE A 263 29.36 -26.80 -37.91
N LEU A 264 28.66 -26.39 -38.95
CA LEU A 264 27.37 -25.74 -38.87
C LEU A 264 26.29 -26.76 -39.19
N LYS A 265 25.23 -26.80 -38.39
CA LYS A 265 24.04 -27.57 -38.76
C LYS A 265 23.14 -26.68 -39.61
N VAL A 266 22.80 -27.20 -40.79
CA VAL A 266 21.91 -26.56 -41.74
C VAL A 266 20.61 -27.35 -41.76
N TYR A 267 19.47 -26.67 -41.70
CA TYR A 267 18.13 -27.24 -41.70
C TYR A 267 17.34 -26.67 -42.88
N ASP A 268 16.68 -27.55 -43.65
CA ASP A 268 15.73 -27.13 -44.68
C ASP A 268 14.32 -27.03 -44.07
N LEU A 269 13.80 -25.81 -43.97
CA LEU A 269 12.51 -25.48 -43.38
C LEU A 269 11.32 -26.02 -44.21
N ARG A 270 11.51 -26.42 -45.47
CA ARG A 270 10.46 -27.04 -46.27
C ARG A 270 10.20 -28.49 -45.84
N MET A 271 11.25 -29.16 -45.37
CA MET A 271 11.23 -30.58 -44.99
C MET A 271 11.35 -30.77 -43.46
N MET A 272 11.55 -29.68 -42.70
CA MET A 272 11.82 -29.66 -41.26
C MET A 272 12.94 -30.63 -40.84
N ARG A 273 13.99 -30.74 -41.66
CA ARG A 273 15.05 -31.73 -41.45
C ARG A 273 16.44 -31.14 -41.65
N ALA A 274 17.39 -31.61 -40.85
CA ALA A 274 18.80 -31.31 -41.03
C ALA A 274 19.33 -31.84 -42.38
N THR A 275 20.02 -30.98 -43.13
CA THR A 275 20.83 -31.36 -44.29
C THR A 275 22.21 -31.82 -43.81
N THR A 276 23.11 -32.14 -44.75
CA THR A 276 24.50 -32.47 -44.42
C THR A 276 25.15 -31.29 -43.67
N PRO A 277 25.71 -31.51 -42.47
CA PRO A 277 26.40 -30.46 -41.72
C PRO A 277 27.57 -29.88 -42.53
N LEU A 278 27.71 -28.56 -42.52
CA LEU A 278 28.77 -27.85 -43.23
C LEU A 278 30.02 -27.79 -42.34
N GLN A 279 31.10 -28.46 -42.74
CA GLN A 279 32.37 -28.39 -42.02
C GLN A 279 33.06 -27.05 -42.28
N VAL A 280 33.53 -26.40 -41.22
CA VAL A 280 34.17 -25.08 -41.27
C VAL A 280 35.59 -25.16 -40.73
N HIS A 281 36.46 -24.25 -41.17
CA HIS A 281 37.88 -24.24 -40.79
C HIS A 281 38.18 -23.37 -39.57
N ILE A 282 37.23 -22.53 -39.18
CA ILE A 282 37.29 -21.63 -38.02
C ILE A 282 36.37 -22.13 -36.90
N ASP A 283 36.52 -21.60 -35.69
CA ASP A 283 35.63 -21.87 -34.56
C ASP A 283 34.44 -20.89 -34.61
N PRO A 284 33.25 -21.30 -35.10
CA PRO A 284 32.15 -20.36 -35.36
C PRO A 284 31.51 -19.88 -34.05
N PHE A 285 31.36 -18.58 -33.89
CA PHE A 285 30.67 -17.98 -32.75
C PHE A 285 29.45 -17.16 -33.19
N PHE A 286 29.58 -16.29 -34.19
CA PHE A 286 28.48 -15.52 -34.78
C PHE A 286 28.17 -15.97 -36.21
N LEU A 287 26.90 -15.88 -36.60
CA LEU A 287 26.41 -16.24 -37.94
C LEU A 287 25.45 -15.19 -38.48
N ARG A 288 25.67 -14.74 -39.72
CA ARG A 288 24.67 -13.97 -40.47
C ARG A 288 24.62 -14.33 -41.93
N PHE A 289 23.41 -14.38 -42.47
CA PHE A 289 23.18 -14.42 -43.90
C PHE A 289 23.41 -13.03 -44.52
N ILE A 290 24.14 -13.02 -45.64
CA ILE A 290 24.36 -11.88 -46.51
C ILE A 290 23.69 -12.22 -47.84
N PRO A 291 22.38 -11.94 -47.98
CA PRO A 291 21.61 -12.26 -49.18
C PRO A 291 21.84 -11.19 -50.26
N THR A 292 23.07 -11.10 -50.74
CA THR A 292 23.39 -10.40 -51.99
C THR A 292 23.18 -11.36 -53.16
N TYR A 293 23.73 -11.08 -54.34
CA TYR A 293 23.60 -11.91 -55.54
C TYR A 293 24.03 -13.39 -55.36
N THR A 294 24.80 -13.74 -54.32
CA THR A 294 25.34 -15.10 -54.11
C THR A 294 24.90 -15.76 -52.78
N SER A 295 23.91 -15.23 -52.06
CA SER A 295 23.40 -15.79 -50.77
C SER A 295 24.50 -16.39 -49.88
N ARG A 296 25.46 -15.56 -49.46
CA ARG A 296 26.60 -15.99 -48.65
C ARG A 296 26.23 -16.06 -47.17
N LEU A 297 26.88 -16.95 -46.44
CA LEU A 297 26.84 -17.05 -44.99
C LEU A 297 28.17 -16.51 -44.44
N ALA A 298 28.09 -15.50 -43.58
CA ALA A 298 29.22 -14.96 -42.83
C ALA A 298 29.38 -15.75 -41.53
N ILE A 299 30.57 -16.30 -41.33
CA ILE A 299 30.93 -17.07 -40.14
C ILE A 299 32.07 -16.34 -39.44
N ILE A 300 31.90 -16.01 -38.17
CA ILE A 300 32.85 -15.20 -37.43
C ILE A 300 33.32 -15.97 -36.20
N SER A 301 34.63 -16.06 -36.04
CA SER A 301 35.30 -16.54 -34.83
C SER A 301 35.52 -15.38 -33.86
N GLN A 302 35.44 -15.67 -32.57
CA GLN A 302 35.75 -14.72 -31.50
C GLN A 302 37.20 -14.19 -31.58
N THR A 303 38.10 -14.94 -32.22
CA THR A 303 39.52 -14.58 -32.43
C THR A 303 39.77 -13.64 -33.62
N GLY A 304 38.72 -13.17 -34.31
CA GLY A 304 38.86 -12.25 -35.44
C GLY A 304 39.00 -12.91 -36.82
N GLN A 305 38.88 -14.23 -36.91
CA GLN A 305 38.83 -14.95 -38.19
C GLN A 305 37.42 -14.96 -38.74
N CYS A 306 37.22 -14.47 -39.97
CA CYS A 306 35.93 -14.45 -40.65
C CYS A 306 36.00 -15.28 -41.93
N GLN A 307 34.97 -16.07 -42.20
CA GLN A 307 34.87 -16.92 -43.40
C GLN A 307 33.52 -16.69 -44.08
N PHE A 308 33.54 -16.46 -45.39
CA PHE A 308 32.33 -16.51 -46.21
C PHE A 308 32.17 -17.89 -46.84
N CYS A 309 30.95 -18.42 -46.85
CA CYS A 309 30.66 -19.68 -47.52
C CYS A 309 29.24 -19.68 -48.11
N GLU A 310 29.01 -20.49 -49.12
CA GLU A 310 27.64 -20.79 -49.55
C GLU A 310 27.03 -21.87 -48.62
N PRO A 311 25.78 -21.73 -48.18
CA PRO A 311 25.15 -22.65 -47.21
C PRO A 311 25.12 -24.12 -47.65
N THR A 312 25.08 -24.35 -48.97
CA THR A 312 25.09 -25.68 -49.59
C THR A 312 26.42 -26.04 -50.25
N GLY A 313 27.39 -25.14 -50.21
CA GLY A 313 28.72 -25.31 -50.78
C GLY A 313 29.71 -25.97 -49.83
N LEU A 314 30.94 -26.19 -50.30
CA LEU A 314 32.06 -26.57 -49.45
C LEU A 314 32.77 -25.29 -48.97
N ALA A 315 33.11 -25.24 -47.69
CA ALA A 315 33.87 -24.11 -47.14
C ALA A 315 35.31 -24.15 -47.66
N ASN A 316 35.74 -23.12 -48.40
CA ASN A 316 37.11 -23.03 -48.87
C ASN A 316 37.99 -22.27 -47.87
N PRO A 317 39.22 -22.76 -47.58
CA PRO A 317 40.18 -22.02 -46.75
C PRO A 317 40.61 -20.67 -47.32
N ALA A 318 40.46 -20.47 -48.63
CA ALA A 318 40.83 -19.23 -49.32
C ALA A 318 39.89 -18.05 -49.01
N ASP A 319 38.68 -18.33 -48.52
CA ASP A 319 37.65 -17.33 -48.22
C ASP A 319 37.74 -16.82 -46.77
N ILE A 320 38.86 -17.08 -46.09
CA ILE A 320 39.13 -16.63 -44.72
C ILE A 320 39.86 -15.29 -44.77
N PHE A 321 39.30 -14.29 -44.10
CA PHE A 321 39.95 -13.00 -43.86
C PHE A 321 40.04 -12.72 -42.35
N HIS A 322 40.98 -11.86 -41.98
CA HIS A 322 41.26 -11.53 -40.59
C HIS A 322 40.89 -10.08 -40.30
N VAL A 323 40.09 -9.89 -39.26
CA VAL A 323 39.82 -8.58 -38.69
C VAL A 323 41.01 -8.21 -37.80
N ASN A 324 41.63 -7.06 -38.05
CA ASN A 324 42.82 -6.61 -37.33
C ASN A 324 42.44 -6.06 -35.94
N THR A 325 42.04 -6.92 -35.00
CA THR A 325 41.70 -6.50 -33.64
C THR A 325 42.92 -6.30 -32.74
N VAL A 326 44.15 -6.59 -33.20
CA VAL A 326 45.42 -6.44 -32.44
C VAL A 326 45.45 -7.25 -31.12
N GLY A 327 44.65 -8.33 -31.01
CA GLY A 327 44.64 -9.23 -29.85
C GLY A 327 43.29 -9.33 -29.11
N PRO A 328 42.56 -8.22 -28.89
CA PRO A 328 41.17 -8.22 -28.43
C PRO A 328 40.24 -9.21 -29.13
N LEU A 329 39.30 -9.75 -28.35
CA LEU A 329 38.28 -10.68 -28.82
C LEU A 329 37.09 -9.90 -29.40
N ILE A 330 36.49 -10.44 -30.47
CA ILE A 330 35.25 -9.90 -31.02
C ILE A 330 34.09 -10.29 -30.10
N MET A 331 33.33 -9.30 -29.66
CA MET A 331 32.21 -9.45 -28.73
C MET A 331 30.85 -9.33 -29.40
N THR A 332 30.76 -8.57 -30.50
CA THR A 332 29.51 -8.38 -31.25
C THR A 332 29.79 -8.28 -32.75
N PHE A 333 28.78 -8.64 -33.54
CA PHE A 333 28.80 -8.56 -34.99
C PHE A 333 27.42 -8.22 -35.54
N ASP A 334 27.34 -7.25 -36.44
CA ASP A 334 26.11 -6.92 -37.17
C ASP A 334 26.38 -6.57 -38.64
N VAL A 335 25.33 -6.66 -39.46
CA VAL A 335 25.38 -6.44 -40.92
C VAL A 335 24.38 -5.35 -41.29
N SER A 336 24.80 -4.38 -42.10
CA SER A 336 23.92 -3.30 -42.55
C SER A 336 22.68 -3.81 -43.30
N ALA A 337 21.63 -2.99 -43.38
CA ALA A 337 20.43 -3.34 -44.13
C ALA A 337 20.72 -3.48 -45.64
N SER A 338 21.57 -2.60 -46.18
CA SER A 338 22.10 -2.64 -47.56
C SER A 338 22.99 -3.85 -47.83
N LYS A 339 23.50 -4.52 -46.78
CA LYS A 339 24.48 -5.60 -46.83
C LYS A 339 25.86 -5.19 -47.35
N GLN A 340 26.11 -3.89 -47.49
CA GLN A 340 27.39 -3.36 -47.97
C GLN A 340 28.40 -3.11 -46.85
N ALA A 341 27.95 -3.01 -45.59
CA ALA A 341 28.79 -2.79 -44.42
C ALA A 341 28.62 -3.86 -43.34
N LEU A 342 29.70 -4.12 -42.61
CA LEU A 342 29.82 -5.04 -41.48
C LEU A 342 30.42 -4.29 -40.30
N ALA A 343 29.85 -4.46 -39.11
CA ALA A 343 30.37 -3.87 -37.88
C ALA A 343 30.88 -4.97 -36.94
N PHE A 344 32.09 -4.79 -36.41
CA PHE A 344 32.68 -5.66 -35.40
C PHE A 344 32.98 -4.84 -34.14
N GLY A 345 32.47 -5.25 -32.99
CA GLY A 345 32.81 -4.66 -31.70
C GLY A 345 33.77 -5.56 -30.92
N ASP A 346 34.81 -4.98 -30.34
CA ASP A 346 35.83 -5.71 -29.59
C ASP A 346 35.66 -5.63 -28.07
N SER A 347 36.54 -6.33 -27.35
CA SER A 347 36.59 -6.33 -25.89
C SER A 347 37.23 -5.08 -25.25
N GLU A 348 37.85 -4.20 -26.03
CA GLU A 348 38.50 -2.97 -25.54
C GLU A 348 37.67 -1.70 -25.74
N GLY A 349 36.52 -1.82 -26.43
CA GLY A 349 35.58 -0.73 -26.67
C GLY A 349 35.70 -0.09 -28.05
N CYS A 350 36.44 -0.71 -28.98
CA CYS A 350 36.57 -0.27 -30.36
C CYS A 350 35.55 -0.96 -31.26
N VAL A 351 35.21 -0.25 -32.33
CA VAL A 351 34.25 -0.67 -33.35
C VAL A 351 34.93 -0.55 -34.70
N HIS A 352 35.03 -1.66 -35.41
CA HIS A 352 35.64 -1.75 -36.73
C HIS A 352 34.55 -1.86 -37.78
N LEU A 353 34.51 -0.90 -38.70
CA LEU A 353 33.58 -0.89 -39.84
C LEU A 353 34.30 -1.44 -41.07
N TRP A 354 33.73 -2.47 -41.66
CA TRP A 354 34.19 -3.08 -42.91
C TRP A 354 33.16 -2.87 -43.99
N ALA A 355 33.59 -2.54 -45.20
CA ALA A 355 32.70 -2.25 -46.32
C ALA A 355 33.18 -2.92 -47.60
N ASP A 356 32.25 -3.15 -48.53
CA ASP A 356 32.55 -3.66 -49.88
C ASP A 356 33.14 -2.59 -50.81
N SER A 357 32.93 -1.31 -50.47
CA SER A 357 33.25 -0.14 -51.26
C SER A 357 33.48 1.07 -50.34
N PRO A 358 34.24 2.09 -50.81
CA PRO A 358 34.51 3.28 -49.99
C PRO A 358 33.30 4.21 -49.82
N GLU A 359 32.37 4.22 -50.78
CA GLU A 359 31.11 5.00 -50.72
C GLU A 359 29.95 4.10 -50.26
N VAL A 360 30.05 3.61 -49.03
CA VAL A 360 29.05 2.69 -48.48
C VAL A 360 27.85 3.44 -47.89
N THR A 361 26.66 2.89 -48.11
CA THR A 361 25.42 3.29 -47.42
C THR A 361 24.95 2.14 -46.53
N PHE A 362 24.46 2.43 -45.34
CA PHE A 362 23.94 1.44 -44.41
C PHE A 362 22.51 1.02 -44.79
N ASN A 363 21.68 1.97 -45.23
CA ASN A 363 20.30 1.73 -45.65
C ASN A 363 20.09 2.05 -47.13
N ALA A 364 19.21 1.27 -47.78
CA ALA A 364 18.81 1.54 -49.16
C ALA A 364 17.95 2.82 -49.28
N TYR A 365 17.19 3.14 -48.23
CA TYR A 365 16.34 4.32 -48.13
C TYR A 365 16.49 4.94 -46.74
N SER A 366 17.43 5.88 -46.61
CA SER A 366 17.72 6.54 -45.34
C SER A 366 16.97 7.86 -45.19
N ARG A 367 16.56 8.18 -43.96
CA ARG A 367 16.06 9.50 -43.59
C ARG A 367 17.24 10.44 -43.34
N GLU A 368 17.02 11.74 -43.55
CA GLU A 368 18.01 12.74 -43.17
C GLU A 368 18.13 12.79 -41.65
N THR A 369 19.37 12.68 -41.15
CA THR A 369 19.66 12.79 -39.71
C THR A 369 19.69 14.25 -39.31
N ASP A 370 18.96 14.59 -38.26
CA ASP A 370 18.93 15.94 -37.70
C ASP A 370 20.21 16.22 -36.92
N PHE A 371 21.04 17.15 -37.41
CA PHE A 371 22.21 17.63 -36.68
C PHE A 371 21.86 18.84 -35.82
N ALA A 372 22.50 18.95 -34.66
CA ALA A 372 22.41 20.17 -33.86
C ALA A 372 22.86 21.36 -34.71
N LEU A 373 21.98 22.34 -34.88
CA LEU A 373 22.35 23.59 -35.54
C LEU A 373 23.54 24.20 -34.78
N PRO A 374 24.59 24.67 -35.49
CA PRO A 374 25.67 25.40 -34.85
C PRO A 374 25.08 26.49 -33.96
N CYS A 375 25.49 26.50 -32.71
CA CYS A 375 25.07 27.53 -31.77
C CYS A 375 25.56 28.88 -32.33
N MET A 376 24.69 29.68 -32.94
CA MET A 376 25.06 31.01 -33.48
C MET A 376 25.40 32.03 -32.37
N VAL A 377 25.68 31.55 -31.16
CA VAL A 377 25.68 32.28 -29.88
C VAL A 377 27.09 32.68 -29.43
N ASP A 378 28.14 32.21 -30.10
CA ASP A 378 29.54 32.52 -29.73
C ASP A 378 29.88 34.03 -29.79
N THR A 379 28.96 34.88 -30.24
CA THR A 379 29.10 36.34 -30.28
C THR A 379 27.97 37.10 -29.59
N LEU A 380 27.20 36.49 -28.68
CA LEU A 380 26.26 37.27 -27.87
C LEU A 380 27.01 38.16 -26.87
N PRO A 381 26.66 39.45 -26.77
CA PRO A 381 27.27 40.35 -25.78
C PRO A 381 26.94 39.88 -24.35
N HIS A 382 27.94 39.89 -23.47
CA HIS A 382 27.77 39.57 -22.05
C HIS A 382 26.87 40.62 -21.38
N LEU A 383 25.65 40.23 -21.04
CA LEU A 383 24.65 41.07 -20.35
C LEU A 383 24.80 40.88 -18.83
N ASP A 384 25.15 41.95 -18.12
CA ASP A 384 25.15 41.97 -16.65
C ASP A 384 23.74 42.34 -16.14
N TRP A 385 23.21 41.52 -15.23
CA TRP A 385 21.90 41.66 -14.60
C TRP A 385 21.66 43.02 -13.93
N ASN A 386 22.73 43.73 -13.58
CA ASN A 386 22.68 45.03 -12.90
C ASN A 386 22.60 46.24 -13.86
N GLN A 387 22.54 46.02 -15.17
CA GLN A 387 22.45 47.10 -16.15
C GLN A 387 20.99 47.54 -16.36
N ASP A 388 20.56 48.60 -15.66
CA ASP A 388 19.23 49.20 -15.81
C ASP A 388 18.89 49.66 -17.25
N LEU A 389 19.89 49.82 -18.11
CA LEU A 389 19.74 50.28 -19.49
C LEU A 389 19.35 49.18 -20.48
N VAL A 390 19.39 47.89 -20.08
CA VAL A 390 18.99 46.76 -20.94
C VAL A 390 17.80 46.02 -20.31
N PRO A 391 16.55 46.43 -20.63
CA PRO A 391 15.37 45.74 -20.10
C PRO A 391 15.25 44.33 -20.70
N LEU A 392 14.82 43.36 -19.88
CA LEU A 392 14.60 41.96 -20.31
C LEU A 392 13.60 41.82 -21.47
N SER A 393 12.74 42.82 -21.70
CA SER A 393 11.79 42.87 -22.81
C SER A 393 12.45 43.08 -24.19
N LEU A 394 13.75 43.38 -24.24
CA LEU A 394 14.48 43.61 -25.49
C LEU A 394 14.66 42.33 -26.31
N ILE A 395 14.65 41.16 -25.66
CA ILE A 395 14.69 39.86 -26.32
C ILE A 395 13.25 39.42 -26.58
N PRO A 396 12.79 39.41 -27.84
CA PRO A 396 11.43 38.99 -28.15
C PRO A 396 11.25 37.51 -27.88
N VAL A 397 10.14 37.15 -27.22
CA VAL A 397 9.71 35.76 -27.11
C VAL A 397 9.19 35.31 -28.47
N PRO A 398 9.55 34.11 -28.96
CA PRO A 398 8.96 33.55 -30.17
C PRO A 398 7.42 33.56 -30.08
N LEU A 399 6.73 33.88 -31.18
CA LEU A 399 5.28 33.77 -31.22
C LEU A 399 4.88 32.28 -31.21
N THR A 400 4.40 31.80 -30.06
CA THR A 400 3.85 30.46 -29.90
C THR A 400 2.33 30.52 -29.80
N SER A 401 1.63 29.53 -30.34
CA SER A 401 0.16 29.38 -30.22
C SER A 401 -0.27 28.74 -28.89
N ASP A 402 0.66 28.05 -28.23
CA ASP A 402 0.37 27.18 -27.08
C ASP A 402 0.64 27.90 -25.75
N ALA A 403 0.06 27.38 -24.67
CA ALA A 403 0.25 27.90 -23.32
C ALA A 403 1.73 27.84 -22.93
N LEU A 404 2.22 28.91 -22.31
CA LEU A 404 3.63 29.04 -21.92
C LEU A 404 3.85 28.39 -20.56
N LEU A 405 5.10 27.97 -20.28
CA LEU A 405 5.48 27.48 -18.94
C LEU A 405 5.24 28.52 -17.83
N SER A 406 5.22 29.81 -18.20
CA SER A 406 4.92 30.92 -17.29
C SER A 406 3.45 31.02 -16.85
N ASP A 407 2.55 30.29 -17.51
CA ASP A 407 1.12 30.32 -17.20
C ASP A 407 0.84 29.54 -15.89
N TRP A 408 0.87 30.26 -14.78
CA TRP A 408 0.63 29.67 -13.46
C TRP A 408 -0.88 29.47 -13.20
N PRO A 409 -1.32 28.29 -12.72
CA PRO A 409 -2.73 28.05 -12.44
C PRO A 409 -3.30 29.09 -11.45
N ALA A 410 -4.48 29.64 -11.76
CA ALA A 410 -5.12 30.68 -10.95
C ALA A 410 -5.28 30.25 -9.47
N ALA A 411 -5.59 28.97 -9.23
CA ALA A 411 -5.71 28.38 -7.89
C ALA A 411 -4.45 28.52 -7.02
N ASN A 412 -3.27 28.60 -7.63
CA ASN A 412 -1.99 28.67 -6.93
C ASN A 412 -1.41 30.10 -6.84
N SER A 413 -2.13 31.11 -7.36
CA SER A 413 -1.66 32.50 -7.48
C SER A 413 -2.29 33.48 -6.48
N ALA A 414 -3.06 32.99 -5.51
CA ALA A 414 -3.74 33.83 -4.53
C ALA A 414 -2.75 34.44 -3.51
N PRO A 415 -2.66 35.79 -3.39
CA PRO A 415 -1.79 36.43 -2.42
C PRO A 415 -2.33 36.21 -0.99
N ALA A 416 -1.53 35.58 -0.12
CA ALA A 416 -1.88 35.32 1.28
C ALA A 416 -0.78 35.82 2.23
N PRO A 417 -1.11 36.63 3.26
CA PRO A 417 -0.13 37.12 4.24
C PRO A 417 0.33 35.99 5.17
N ARG A 418 1.51 35.43 4.92
CA ARG A 418 2.08 34.35 5.76
C ARG A 418 2.97 34.92 6.87
N ARG A 419 2.43 35.01 8.09
CA ARG A 419 3.23 35.31 9.30
C ARG A 419 4.00 34.07 9.75
N ALA A 420 5.22 34.26 10.27
CA ALA A 420 5.99 33.17 10.86
C ALA A 420 5.19 32.50 12.00
N PRO A 421 5.07 31.15 12.03
CA PRO A 421 4.33 30.47 13.08
C PRO A 421 5.04 30.67 14.44
N PRO A 422 4.29 30.80 15.54
CA PRO A 422 4.89 30.89 16.87
C PRO A 422 5.66 29.61 17.21
N VAL A 423 6.74 29.76 18.01
CA VAL A 423 7.52 28.63 18.52
C VAL A 423 6.63 27.77 19.42
N ASP A 424 6.73 26.45 19.27
CA ASP A 424 5.94 25.49 20.05
C ASP A 424 6.18 25.69 21.56
N PRO A 425 5.12 25.79 22.40
CA PRO A 425 5.27 25.95 23.84
C PRO A 425 6.13 24.85 24.50
N GLU A 426 6.16 23.65 23.95
CA GLU A 426 6.95 22.54 24.49
C GLU A 426 8.47 22.72 24.24
N ILE A 427 8.83 23.36 23.12
CA ILE A 427 10.21 23.76 22.82
C ILE A 427 10.63 24.88 23.79
N LEU A 428 9.75 25.86 24.04
CA LEU A 428 10.01 26.94 24.99
C LEU A 428 10.18 26.40 26.42
N ARG A 429 9.42 25.36 26.79
CA ARG A 429 9.50 24.71 28.11
C ARG A 429 10.80 23.93 28.31
N THR A 430 11.32 23.31 27.26
CA THR A 430 12.55 22.49 27.29
C THR A 430 13.82 23.25 26.89
N MET A 431 13.69 24.55 26.56
CA MET A 431 14.77 25.44 26.13
C MET A 431 15.75 25.74 27.27
N LYS A 432 17.00 25.30 27.11
CA LYS A 432 18.13 25.72 27.94
C LYS A 432 18.81 26.92 27.29
N LYS A 433 18.83 28.07 27.98
CA LYS A 433 19.53 29.27 27.51
C LYS A 433 21.00 29.21 27.95
N VAL A 434 21.91 29.40 27.00
CA VAL A 434 23.34 29.65 27.26
C VAL A 434 23.67 30.97 26.56
N GLY A 435 23.78 32.05 27.34
CA GLY A 435 23.90 33.40 26.79
C GLY A 435 22.63 33.87 26.07
N PHE A 436 22.76 34.44 24.87
CA PHE A 436 21.63 34.91 24.05
C PHE A 436 20.97 33.82 23.19
N ILE A 437 21.56 32.61 23.16
CA ILE A 437 21.11 31.48 22.35
C ILE A 437 20.44 30.45 23.27
N GLY A 438 19.25 29.96 22.88
CA GLY A 438 18.63 28.84 23.59
C GLY A 438 18.58 27.58 22.75
N TYR A 439 18.92 26.47 23.40
CA TYR A 439 18.97 25.13 22.84
C TYR A 439 17.79 24.33 23.40
N ALA A 440 17.01 23.71 22.52
CA ALA A 440 15.92 22.81 22.90
C ALA A 440 15.98 21.56 21.99
N PRO A 441 15.71 20.36 22.52
CA PRO A 441 15.59 19.16 21.69
C PRO A 441 14.40 19.31 20.72
N ASN A 442 14.62 19.02 19.44
CA ASN A 442 13.57 19.12 18.42
C ASN A 442 12.49 18.03 18.66
N PRO A 443 11.22 18.40 18.84
CA PRO A 443 10.12 17.45 19.08
C PRO A 443 9.77 16.57 17.88
N ARG A 444 10.39 16.79 16.70
CA ARG A 444 10.18 16.01 15.45
C ARG A 444 8.72 15.96 14.96
N THR A 445 7.89 16.91 15.38
CA THR A 445 6.46 16.99 15.01
C THR A 445 6.20 17.54 13.62
N LYS A 446 7.18 18.22 13.00
CA LYS A 446 7.08 18.80 11.65
C LYS A 446 8.35 18.51 10.84
N LEU A 447 8.18 18.38 9.53
CA LEU A 447 9.31 18.28 8.60
C LEU A 447 9.93 19.66 8.35
N ARG A 448 11.21 19.68 7.98
CA ARG A 448 11.94 20.92 7.64
C ARG A 448 11.26 21.61 6.45
N ASN A 449 11.08 22.93 6.53
CA ASN A 449 10.43 23.77 5.50
C ASN A 449 8.96 23.41 5.18
N GLN A 450 8.30 22.61 6.03
CA GLN A 450 6.89 22.31 5.86
C GLN A 450 6.03 23.52 6.26
N ILE A 451 5.39 24.14 5.26
CA ILE A 451 4.41 25.21 5.49
C ILE A 451 3.02 24.60 5.32
N PRO A 452 2.25 24.40 6.41
CA PRO A 452 0.88 23.90 6.29
C PRO A 452 0.03 24.92 5.53
N TYR A 453 -0.71 24.45 4.52
CA TYR A 453 -1.74 25.26 3.87
C TYR A 453 -2.81 25.63 4.89
N ARG A 454 -3.07 26.93 5.06
CA ARG A 454 -4.21 27.41 5.86
C ARG A 454 -5.48 27.20 5.05
N LEU A 455 -6.01 25.98 5.04
CA LEU A 455 -7.39 25.72 4.61
C LEU A 455 -8.42 26.31 5.62
N LYS A 456 -7.94 26.83 6.76
CA LYS A 456 -8.70 27.20 7.97
C LYS A 456 -9.18 28.66 8.08
N GLU A 457 -8.82 29.56 7.17
CA GLU A 457 -9.34 30.95 7.30
C GLU A 457 -10.85 31.05 7.02
N MET A 458 -11.46 30.04 6.39
CA MET A 458 -12.91 29.93 6.33
C MET A 458 -13.54 29.47 7.66
N ASP A 459 -12.86 28.65 8.47
CA ASP A 459 -13.51 28.03 9.67
C ASP A 459 -13.89 29.05 10.75
N ASN A 460 -13.13 30.14 10.92
CA ASN A 460 -13.46 31.17 11.92
C ASN A 460 -14.64 32.07 11.51
N GLU A 461 -14.93 32.20 10.21
CA GLU A 461 -16.14 32.91 9.75
C GLU A 461 -17.38 31.99 9.77
N PHE A 462 -17.20 30.68 9.58
CA PHE A 462 -18.29 29.70 9.64
C PHE A 462 -18.82 29.44 11.06
N ASP A 463 -18.00 29.64 12.10
CA ASP A 463 -18.50 29.59 13.49
C ASP A 463 -19.52 30.70 13.81
N THR A 464 -19.50 31.79 13.02
CA THR A 464 -20.51 32.86 13.13
C THR A 464 -21.80 32.48 12.39
N PHE A 465 -21.72 31.66 11.33
CA PHE A 465 -22.89 31.13 10.61
C PHE A 465 -23.58 29.97 11.34
N SER A 466 -22.96 29.39 12.36
CA SER A 466 -23.58 28.45 13.31
C SER A 466 -24.81 29.02 14.02
N GLN A 467 -24.99 30.35 14.02
CA GLN A 467 -26.15 31.06 14.57
C GLN A 467 -27.35 31.16 13.61
N VAL A 468 -27.24 30.69 12.37
CA VAL A 468 -28.38 30.58 11.46
C VAL A 468 -28.96 29.16 11.56
N PRO A 469 -30.27 28.98 11.82
CA PRO A 469 -30.88 27.66 11.83
C PRO A 469 -30.76 27.04 10.43
N GLU A 470 -30.07 25.91 10.31
CA GLU A 470 -30.27 25.05 9.13
C GLU A 470 -31.72 24.56 9.19
N SER A 471 -32.56 25.14 8.32
CA SER A 471 -33.96 24.76 8.23
C SER A 471 -34.05 23.30 7.76
N PRO A 472 -34.97 22.48 8.30
CA PRO A 472 -35.02 21.02 8.04
C PRO A 472 -35.37 20.62 6.60
N ILE A 473 -35.62 21.56 5.70
CA ILE A 473 -36.20 21.33 4.37
C ILE A 473 -35.42 22.14 3.31
N GLY A 474 -34.76 21.45 2.39
CA GLY A 474 -34.63 21.93 1.00
C GLY A 474 -33.37 22.69 0.59
N ARG A 475 -32.18 22.28 1.02
CA ARG A 475 -30.96 22.57 0.23
C ARG A 475 -30.39 21.28 -0.31
N GLU A 476 -30.39 21.13 -1.63
CA GLU A 476 -29.67 20.06 -2.31
C GLU A 476 -28.19 20.14 -1.93
N GLU A 477 -27.67 19.06 -1.33
CA GLU A 477 -26.32 19.01 -0.77
C GLU A 477 -25.29 18.91 -1.91
N GLU A 478 -24.29 19.80 -1.94
CA GLU A 478 -23.13 19.65 -2.84
C GLU A 478 -22.25 18.47 -2.37
N PRO A 479 -22.13 17.37 -3.16
CA PRO A 479 -21.42 16.16 -2.73
C PRO A 479 -19.91 16.36 -2.50
N HIS A 480 -19.33 17.44 -3.04
CA HIS A 480 -17.88 17.65 -3.08
C HIS A 480 -17.30 18.22 -1.77
N LEU A 481 -18.12 18.72 -0.85
CA LEU A 481 -17.64 19.30 0.42
C LEU A 481 -17.51 18.29 1.56
N TYR A 482 -18.11 17.11 1.47
CA TYR A 482 -18.24 16.20 2.61
C TYR A 482 -17.80 14.77 2.28
N ARG A 483 -16.67 14.34 2.86
CA ARG A 483 -16.19 12.94 2.77
C ARG A 483 -17.06 11.96 3.56
N VAL A 484 -17.70 12.40 4.64
CA VAL A 484 -18.50 11.57 5.57
C VAL A 484 -20.00 11.77 5.31
N ALA A 485 -20.76 10.68 5.21
CA ALA A 485 -22.21 10.71 5.02
C ALA A 485 -22.96 11.30 6.23
N LYS A 486 -24.10 11.97 5.99
CA LYS A 486 -24.84 12.76 6.99
C LYS A 486 -25.16 11.99 8.28
N LYS A 487 -25.63 10.75 8.16
CA LYS A 487 -26.00 9.89 9.30
C LYS A 487 -24.85 9.54 10.27
N TYR A 488 -23.59 9.64 9.80
CA TYR A 488 -22.39 9.37 10.60
C TYR A 488 -21.73 10.62 11.20
N ARG A 489 -22.19 11.82 10.84
CA ARG A 489 -21.61 13.07 11.34
C ARG A 489 -21.99 13.27 12.81
N LYS A 490 -21.12 13.92 13.58
CA LYS A 490 -21.41 14.30 14.98
C LYS A 490 -22.59 15.28 14.99
N VAL A 491 -23.66 14.93 15.70
CA VAL A 491 -24.84 15.79 15.85
C VAL A 491 -24.75 16.53 17.18
N THR A 492 -24.82 17.86 17.15
CA THR A 492 -24.80 18.70 18.35
C THR A 492 -26.18 19.25 18.65
N ILE A 493 -26.58 19.23 19.92
CA ILE A 493 -27.82 19.85 20.38
C ILE A 493 -27.59 21.36 20.44
N LYS A 494 -28.39 22.14 19.71
CA LYS A 494 -28.37 23.61 19.79
C LYS A 494 -29.44 24.06 20.79
N TYR A 495 -29.00 24.65 21.90
CA TYR A 495 -29.90 25.16 22.94
C TYR A 495 -30.54 26.49 22.53
N SER A 496 -31.87 26.57 22.59
CA SER A 496 -32.60 27.85 22.44
C SER A 496 -32.72 28.56 23.79
N LYS A 497 -33.23 29.81 23.80
CA LYS A 497 -33.51 30.56 25.05
C LYS A 497 -34.58 29.89 25.94
N LEU A 498 -35.37 28.96 25.39
CA LEU A 498 -36.37 28.15 26.10
C LEU A 498 -35.82 26.78 26.56
N GLY A 499 -34.54 26.48 26.32
CA GLY A 499 -33.92 25.23 26.74
C GLY A 499 -34.05 24.09 25.71
N LEU A 500 -34.25 22.87 26.21
CA LEU A 500 -34.32 21.63 25.41
C LEU A 500 -35.68 21.43 24.68
N GLU A 501 -36.71 22.18 25.05
CA GLU A 501 -38.09 21.95 24.55
C GLU A 501 -38.29 22.31 23.07
N ASP A 502 -37.42 23.14 22.48
CA ASP A 502 -37.47 23.53 21.06
C ASP A 502 -36.74 22.56 20.11
N PHE A 503 -35.95 21.61 20.63
CA PHE A 503 -35.15 20.71 19.79
C PHE A 503 -35.95 19.48 19.35
N ASP A 504 -36.17 19.32 18.03
CA ASP A 504 -36.96 18.22 17.49
C ASP A 504 -36.16 16.90 17.39
N PHE A 505 -36.15 16.13 18.47
CA PHE A 505 -35.53 14.79 18.50
C PHE A 505 -36.18 13.80 17.52
N LYS A 506 -37.46 13.98 17.15
CA LYS A 506 -38.17 13.06 16.23
C LYS A 506 -37.67 13.16 14.79
N HIS A 507 -36.99 14.26 14.42
CA HIS A 507 -36.33 14.37 13.12
C HIS A 507 -35.19 13.36 12.98
N TYR A 508 -34.41 13.16 14.05
CA TYR A 508 -33.20 12.33 14.07
C TYR A 508 -33.46 10.89 14.48
N ASN A 509 -34.55 10.64 15.20
CA ASN A 509 -34.97 9.32 15.61
C ASN A 509 -36.45 9.10 15.32
N LYS A 510 -36.74 8.29 14.29
CA LYS A 510 -38.10 7.89 13.93
C LYS A 510 -38.53 6.58 14.61
N THR A 511 -37.61 5.93 15.33
CA THR A 511 -37.85 4.66 16.01
C THR A 511 -38.38 4.89 17.43
N LEU A 512 -38.90 3.84 18.07
CA LEU A 512 -39.27 3.88 19.49
C LEU A 512 -38.09 3.63 20.43
N PHE A 513 -36.87 3.56 19.90
CA PHE A 513 -35.67 3.27 20.67
C PHE A 513 -35.13 4.52 21.34
N ALA A 514 -34.57 4.34 22.52
CA ALA A 514 -34.06 5.44 23.32
C ALA A 514 -32.62 5.79 22.91
N GLY A 515 -32.41 7.03 22.51
CA GLY A 515 -31.10 7.61 22.25
C GLY A 515 -30.35 8.01 23.53
N LEU A 516 -29.08 8.38 23.41
CA LEU A 516 -28.31 9.01 24.50
C LEU A 516 -27.87 10.42 24.11
N GLU A 517 -27.85 11.33 25.08
CA GLU A 517 -27.42 12.71 24.84
C GLU A 517 -25.87 12.84 24.75
N PRO A 518 -25.34 13.61 23.77
CA PRO A 518 -23.90 13.78 23.57
C PRO A 518 -23.27 14.91 24.40
N HIS A 519 -24.06 15.84 24.97
CA HIS A 519 -23.54 17.02 25.67
C HIS A 519 -23.21 16.74 27.14
N ILE A 520 -22.49 15.63 27.36
CA ILE A 520 -22.02 15.20 28.68
C ILE A 520 -20.54 14.87 28.53
N PRO A 521 -19.68 15.32 29.43
CA PRO A 521 -18.27 15.09 29.25
C PRO A 521 -17.95 13.59 29.48
N ASN A 522 -17.11 13.02 28.59
CA ASN A 522 -16.96 11.57 28.33
C ASN A 522 -18.16 10.88 27.63
N ALA A 523 -18.98 11.60 26.86
CA ALA A 523 -20.08 11.01 26.07
C ALA A 523 -19.62 10.00 24.99
N TYR A 524 -18.32 9.92 24.68
CA TYR A 524 -17.78 8.93 23.74
C TYR A 524 -18.12 7.46 24.13
N CYS A 525 -18.45 7.20 25.39
CA CYS A 525 -18.88 5.89 25.89
C CYS A 525 -20.32 5.50 25.48
N ASN A 526 -21.16 6.45 25.03
CA ASN A 526 -22.58 6.23 24.74
C ASN A 526 -22.82 5.07 23.79
N CYS A 527 -22.03 4.97 22.72
CA CYS A 527 -22.11 3.89 21.75
C CYS A 527 -21.94 2.51 22.43
N MET A 528 -20.96 2.36 23.31
CA MET A 528 -20.73 1.10 24.01
C MET A 528 -21.79 0.78 25.06
N ILE A 529 -22.34 1.80 25.72
CA ILE A 529 -23.47 1.62 26.65
C ILE A 529 -24.66 1.02 25.90
N GLN A 530 -24.95 1.50 24.68
CA GLN A 530 -25.99 0.93 23.82
C GLN A 530 -25.67 -0.52 23.45
N VAL A 531 -24.43 -0.85 23.06
CA VAL A 531 -24.02 -2.24 22.77
C VAL A 531 -24.27 -3.17 23.97
N LEU A 532 -23.88 -2.76 25.18
CA LEU A 532 -24.11 -3.54 26.41
C LEU A 532 -25.60 -3.69 26.75
N TYR A 533 -26.43 -2.69 26.43
CA TYR A 533 -27.88 -2.73 26.65
C TYR A 533 -28.58 -3.75 25.73
N PHE A 534 -28.17 -3.82 24.45
CA PHE A 534 -28.74 -4.78 23.50
C PHE A 534 -28.25 -6.22 23.71
N LEU A 535 -27.20 -6.43 24.51
CA LEU A 535 -26.84 -7.76 25.02
C LEU A 535 -27.80 -8.16 26.14
N GLU A 536 -28.84 -8.92 25.81
CA GLU A 536 -29.93 -9.22 26.75
C GLU A 536 -29.50 -9.84 28.08
N PRO A 537 -28.58 -10.83 28.11
CA PRO A 537 -28.12 -11.39 29.38
C PRO A 537 -27.42 -10.35 30.27
N VAL A 538 -26.63 -9.44 29.67
CA VAL A 538 -25.94 -8.36 30.38
C VAL A 538 -26.96 -7.36 30.91
N ARG A 539 -27.91 -6.91 30.09
CA ARG A 539 -28.96 -5.99 30.52
C ARG A 539 -29.74 -6.54 31.71
N CYS A 540 -30.22 -7.79 31.63
CA CYS A 540 -31.01 -8.40 32.70
C CYS A 540 -30.18 -8.57 33.98
N LEU A 541 -28.91 -8.94 33.85
CA LEU A 541 -28.00 -9.07 34.99
C LEU A 541 -27.82 -7.74 35.73
N VAL A 542 -27.51 -6.68 34.98
CA VAL A 542 -27.21 -5.35 35.52
C VAL A 542 -28.49 -4.72 36.10
N GLN A 543 -29.65 -4.89 35.46
CA GLN A 543 -30.94 -4.43 36.02
C GLN A 543 -31.35 -5.16 37.32
N ASN A 544 -30.89 -6.39 37.50
CA ASN A 544 -31.10 -7.15 38.73
C ASN A 544 -30.04 -6.87 39.81
N HIS A 545 -29.02 -6.06 39.52
CA HIS A 545 -27.92 -5.79 40.43
C HIS A 545 -28.15 -4.50 41.22
N LEU A 546 -28.28 -4.63 42.54
CA LEU A 546 -28.28 -3.51 43.48
C LEU A 546 -27.35 -3.87 44.65
N CYS A 547 -26.38 -3.02 44.95
CA CYS A 547 -25.43 -3.23 46.04
C CYS A 547 -25.26 -1.97 46.90
N GLN A 548 -24.56 -2.11 48.04
CA GLN A 548 -24.30 -1.01 48.98
C GLN A 548 -23.00 -0.24 48.67
N LYS A 549 -22.27 -0.62 47.61
CA LYS A 549 -21.01 0.03 47.23
C LYS A 549 -21.30 1.40 46.62
N GLU A 550 -20.71 2.44 47.20
CA GLU A 550 -20.77 3.80 46.66
C GLU A 550 -20.11 3.84 45.27
N PHE A 551 -20.77 4.48 44.29
CA PHE A 551 -20.33 4.60 42.89
C PHE A 551 -20.14 3.27 42.14
N CYS A 552 -20.93 2.24 42.45
CA CYS A 552 -20.97 1.00 41.67
C CYS A 552 -21.46 1.25 40.24
N LEU A 553 -20.61 0.92 39.24
CA LEU A 553 -20.97 1.10 37.83
C LEU A 553 -22.10 0.15 37.40
N GLY A 554 -22.14 -1.07 37.94
CA GLY A 554 -23.25 -2.00 37.70
C GLY A 554 -24.61 -1.43 38.12
N CYS A 555 -24.70 -0.78 39.28
CA CYS A 555 -25.96 -0.19 39.75
C CYS A 555 -26.39 1.01 38.89
N GLU A 556 -25.47 1.93 38.60
CA GLU A 556 -25.75 3.12 37.77
C GLU A 556 -26.14 2.75 36.34
N LEU A 557 -25.50 1.71 35.77
CA LEU A 557 -25.84 1.17 34.47
C LEU A 557 -27.23 0.49 34.49
N GLY A 558 -27.59 -0.16 35.60
CA GLY A 558 -28.92 -0.77 35.79
C GLY A 558 -30.04 0.25 35.81
N LEU A 559 -29.83 1.37 36.51
CA LEU A 559 -30.75 2.52 36.52
C LEU A 559 -30.89 3.13 35.12
N LEU A 560 -29.76 3.30 34.40
CA LEU A 560 -29.76 3.81 33.03
C LEU A 560 -30.51 2.87 32.07
N PHE A 561 -30.26 1.57 32.13
CA PHE A 561 -30.96 0.57 31.31
C PHE A 561 -32.46 0.52 31.61
N HIS A 562 -32.85 0.71 32.87
CA HIS A 562 -34.26 0.86 33.23
C HIS A 562 -34.88 2.12 32.60
N MET A 563 -34.18 3.25 32.59
CA MET A 563 -34.65 4.46 31.90
C MET A 563 -34.80 4.24 30.38
N LEU A 564 -33.85 3.56 29.73
CA LEU A 564 -33.92 3.20 28.30
C LEU A 564 -35.09 2.26 27.99
N ASP A 565 -35.46 1.37 28.92
CA ASP A 565 -36.63 0.48 28.78
C ASP A 565 -37.97 1.23 28.93
N LEU A 566 -38.03 2.29 29.75
CA LEU A 566 -39.24 3.07 29.95
C LEU A 566 -39.48 4.13 28.86
N SER A 567 -38.41 4.74 28.34
CA SER A 567 -38.52 5.79 27.33
C SER A 567 -39.01 5.24 25.98
N ARG A 568 -39.77 6.07 25.25
CA ARG A 568 -40.41 5.71 23.97
C ARG A 568 -39.96 6.65 22.85
N GLY A 569 -38.67 6.61 22.54
CA GLY A 569 -38.04 7.45 21.50
C GLY A 569 -37.32 8.70 22.03
N ASP A 570 -37.65 9.15 23.24
CA ASP A 570 -36.98 10.30 23.87
C ASP A 570 -35.55 9.94 24.30
N PRO A 571 -34.57 10.84 24.11
CA PRO A 571 -33.20 10.61 24.54
C PRO A 571 -33.08 10.55 26.06
N CYS A 572 -32.20 9.67 26.54
CA CYS A 572 -31.88 9.52 27.97
C CYS A 572 -30.51 10.12 28.27
N GLN A 573 -30.32 10.63 29.49
CA GLN A 573 -29.06 11.21 29.93
C GLN A 573 -28.27 10.23 30.81
N GLY A 574 -27.04 9.88 30.40
CA GLY A 574 -26.13 9.00 31.16
C GLY A 574 -25.28 9.73 32.21
N SER A 575 -25.70 10.89 32.70
CA SER A 575 -24.87 11.79 33.52
C SER A 575 -24.46 11.18 34.86
N ASN A 576 -25.36 10.44 35.52
CA ASN A 576 -25.07 9.77 36.80
C ASN A 576 -24.00 8.69 36.66
N PHE A 577 -24.11 7.84 35.63
CA PHE A 577 -23.11 6.82 35.31
C PHE A 577 -21.76 7.44 34.98
N LEU A 578 -21.73 8.46 34.10
CA LEU A 578 -20.47 9.13 33.72
C LEU A 578 -19.82 9.87 34.89
N ARG A 579 -20.63 10.39 35.83
CA ARG A 579 -20.13 10.96 37.08
C ARG A 579 -19.50 9.89 37.96
N ALA A 580 -20.16 8.76 38.18
CA ALA A 580 -19.59 7.64 38.94
C ALA A 580 -18.28 7.14 38.29
N PHE A 581 -18.27 7.00 36.97
CA PHE A 581 -17.08 6.62 36.20
C PHE A 581 -15.90 7.57 36.41
N ARG A 582 -16.14 8.89 36.46
CA ARG A 582 -15.09 9.90 36.73
C ARG A 582 -14.50 9.83 38.13
N THR A 583 -15.25 9.29 39.09
CA THR A 583 -14.77 9.19 40.49
C THR A 583 -13.85 7.99 40.72
N ILE A 584 -13.76 7.07 39.76
CA ILE A 584 -12.95 5.85 39.89
C ILE A 584 -11.47 6.15 39.57
N PRO A 585 -10.54 5.93 40.52
CA PRO A 585 -9.12 6.24 40.32
C PRO A 585 -8.45 5.35 39.27
N GLU A 586 -8.87 4.09 39.14
CA GLU A 586 -8.36 3.17 38.11
C GLU A 586 -8.68 3.68 36.70
N ALA A 587 -9.86 4.26 36.48
CA ALA A 587 -10.26 4.84 35.20
C ALA A 587 -9.40 6.07 34.84
N SER A 588 -9.06 6.90 35.82
CA SER A 588 -8.13 8.02 35.64
C SER A 588 -6.71 7.55 35.35
N ALA A 589 -6.23 6.49 36.02
CA ALA A 589 -4.89 5.95 35.83
C ALA A 589 -4.69 5.33 34.43
N LEU A 590 -5.75 4.77 33.86
CA LEU A 590 -5.77 4.23 32.49
C LEU A 590 -5.97 5.32 31.42
N GLY A 591 -6.13 6.59 31.80
CA GLY A 591 -6.32 7.70 30.87
C GLY A 591 -7.66 7.67 30.14
N LEU A 592 -8.70 7.08 30.75
CA LEU A 592 -10.03 6.95 30.14
C LEU A 592 -10.90 8.20 30.33
N ILE A 593 -10.49 9.13 31.18
CA ILE A 593 -11.20 10.37 31.47
C ILE A 593 -10.59 11.48 30.63
N LEU A 594 -11.40 12.07 29.74
CA LEU A 594 -11.00 13.22 28.93
C LEU A 594 -11.14 14.51 29.72
N ALA A 595 -10.15 15.40 29.59
CA ALA A 595 -10.28 16.79 29.99
C ALA A 595 -11.10 17.55 28.94
N ASP A 596 -11.93 18.51 29.37
CA ASP A 596 -12.82 19.26 28.48
C ASP A 596 -12.04 20.01 27.36
N SER A 597 -10.77 20.34 27.58
CA SER A 597 -9.86 20.92 26.58
C SER A 597 -9.43 19.94 25.49
N ASP A 598 -9.25 18.67 25.83
CA ASP A 598 -8.75 17.65 24.91
C ASP A 598 -9.86 17.19 23.97
N GLU A 599 -11.11 17.20 24.45
CA GLU A 599 -12.31 16.97 23.63
C GLU A 599 -12.52 18.10 22.60
N ALA A 600 -12.20 19.35 22.97
CA ALA A 600 -12.29 20.50 22.08
C ALA A 600 -11.18 20.55 21.01
N THR A 601 -10.01 19.96 21.26
CA THR A 601 -8.87 20.00 20.31
C THR A 601 -8.88 18.88 19.28
N GLY A 602 -9.70 17.84 19.45
CA GLY A 602 -9.87 16.74 18.48
C GLY A 602 -8.60 15.91 18.22
N LYS A 603 -7.61 15.97 19.11
CA LYS A 603 -6.31 15.26 18.95
C LYS A 603 -6.29 13.86 19.56
N VAL A 604 -7.37 13.46 20.24
CA VAL A 604 -7.43 12.18 20.95
C VAL A 604 -7.83 11.06 20.00
N ASN A 605 -7.10 9.94 20.03
CA ASN A 605 -7.49 8.74 19.28
C ASN A 605 -8.64 8.01 19.99
N LEU A 606 -9.87 8.38 19.64
CA LEU A 606 -11.10 7.81 20.21
C LEU A 606 -11.20 6.30 19.99
N GLY A 607 -10.69 5.78 18.87
CA GLY A 607 -10.65 4.35 18.56
C GLY A 607 -9.85 3.53 19.59
N ARG A 608 -8.68 4.01 20.01
CA ARG A 608 -7.88 3.36 21.07
C ARG A 608 -8.51 3.53 22.45
N LEU A 609 -9.10 4.69 22.69
CA LEU A 609 -9.74 5.04 23.96
C LEU A 609 -10.91 4.11 24.26
N ILE A 610 -11.82 3.90 23.29
CA ILE A 610 -13.00 3.06 23.48
C ILE A 610 -12.64 1.58 23.66
N GLN A 611 -11.59 1.10 23.00
CA GLN A 611 -11.07 -0.26 23.19
C GLN A 611 -10.51 -0.49 24.59
N SER A 612 -9.80 0.51 25.13
CA SER A 612 -9.30 0.49 26.51
C SER A 612 -10.46 0.57 27.51
N TRP A 613 -11.46 1.41 27.22
CA TRP A 613 -12.67 1.53 28.02
C TRP A 613 -13.46 0.22 28.07
N ASN A 614 -13.59 -0.48 26.94
CA ASN A 614 -14.27 -1.77 26.87
C ASN A 614 -13.59 -2.84 27.75
N ARG A 615 -12.25 -2.89 27.73
CA ARG A 615 -11.47 -3.77 28.63
C ARG A 615 -11.75 -3.46 30.10
N PHE A 616 -11.75 -2.16 30.44
CA PHE A 616 -11.99 -1.71 31.80
C PHE A 616 -13.41 -2.07 32.27
N ILE A 617 -14.45 -1.72 31.51
CA ILE A 617 -15.84 -1.90 31.94
C ILE A 617 -16.19 -3.38 32.10
N LEU A 618 -15.74 -4.27 31.20
CA LEU A 618 -16.00 -5.71 31.33
C LEU A 618 -15.32 -6.29 32.56
N THR A 619 -14.09 -5.85 32.86
CA THR A 619 -13.36 -6.28 34.07
C THR A 619 -14.03 -5.76 35.33
N GLN A 620 -14.46 -4.50 35.32
CA GLN A 620 -15.13 -3.87 36.46
C GLN A 620 -16.49 -4.53 36.74
N LEU A 621 -17.31 -4.77 35.71
CA LEU A 621 -18.60 -5.47 35.86
C LEU A 621 -18.41 -6.91 36.32
N HIS A 622 -17.38 -7.61 35.83
CA HIS A 622 -17.03 -8.95 36.31
C HIS A 622 -16.74 -8.94 37.82
N GLN A 623 -15.91 -8.01 38.29
CA GLN A 623 -15.56 -7.89 39.70
C GLN A 623 -16.78 -7.50 40.57
N GLU A 624 -17.53 -6.47 40.18
CA GLU A 624 -18.67 -5.97 40.96
C GLU A 624 -19.83 -6.99 41.05
N THR A 625 -20.01 -7.82 40.03
CA THR A 625 -21.03 -8.88 40.05
C THR A 625 -20.59 -10.14 40.80
N GLN A 626 -19.29 -10.32 41.02
CA GLN A 626 -18.74 -11.43 41.81
C GLN A 626 -18.81 -11.17 43.33
N GLU A 627 -18.69 -9.91 43.77
CA GLU A 627 -18.63 -9.50 45.17
C GLU A 627 -19.97 -9.58 45.95
N GLN A 628 -21.03 -10.18 45.39
CA GLN A 628 -22.34 -10.33 46.05
C GLN A 628 -22.32 -11.37 47.19
N GLU A 629 -21.80 -11.00 48.36
CA GLU A 629 -22.21 -11.57 49.65
C GLU A 629 -23.17 -10.59 50.36
N GLY A 630 -24.27 -11.11 50.93
CA GLY A 630 -25.37 -10.33 51.53
C GLY A 630 -24.98 -9.39 52.69
N PRO A 631 -25.95 -8.65 53.26
CA PRO A 631 -25.71 -7.57 54.22
C PRO A 631 -24.86 -8.01 55.43
N GLN A 632 -23.75 -7.29 55.66
CA GLN A 632 -22.72 -7.56 56.68
C GLN A 632 -23.19 -7.48 58.15
N ALA A 633 -24.48 -7.27 58.42
CA ALA A 633 -24.99 -7.02 59.77
C ALA A 633 -25.21 -8.28 60.64
N TYR A 634 -25.20 -9.49 60.07
CA TYR A 634 -25.42 -10.75 60.81
C TYR A 634 -24.47 -11.87 60.36
N ARG A 635 -23.15 -11.73 60.54
CA ARG A 635 -22.27 -12.91 60.60
C ARG A 635 -22.10 -13.38 62.03
N GLY A 636 -22.94 -14.34 62.42
CA GLY A 636 -22.59 -15.29 63.48
C GLY A 636 -21.47 -16.21 62.99
N ALA A 637 -20.48 -16.44 63.84
CA ALA A 637 -19.37 -17.34 63.56
C ALA A 637 -19.89 -18.77 63.31
N GLY A 638 -19.78 -19.24 62.07
CA GLY A 638 -20.05 -20.64 61.70
C GLY A 638 -20.92 -20.79 60.45
N SER A 639 -20.30 -20.67 59.27
CA SER A 639 -20.82 -21.27 58.04
C SER A 639 -19.66 -21.52 57.09
N SER A 640 -19.48 -22.79 56.73
CA SER A 640 -18.42 -23.36 55.91
C SER A 640 -18.27 -22.69 54.55
N PHE A 641 -17.01 -22.63 54.09
CA PHE A 641 -16.56 -22.36 52.71
C PHE A 641 -17.54 -22.95 51.67
N GLY A 642 -18.37 -22.09 51.08
CA GLY A 642 -19.17 -22.39 49.90
C GLY A 642 -18.40 -22.00 48.64
N SER A 643 -18.43 -22.87 47.64
CA SER A 643 -17.80 -22.75 46.31
C SER A 643 -17.86 -21.34 45.71
N SER A 644 -16.73 -20.87 45.18
CA SER A 644 -16.61 -19.67 44.35
C SER A 644 -17.61 -19.71 43.19
N GLY A 645 -18.71 -18.98 43.30
CA GLY A 645 -19.67 -18.82 42.22
C GLY A 645 -19.08 -17.93 41.13
N ASP A 646 -18.93 -18.48 39.93
CA ASP A 646 -18.44 -17.74 38.77
C ASP A 646 -19.50 -16.72 38.33
N SER A 647 -19.14 -15.44 38.18
CA SER A 647 -20.10 -14.38 37.80
C SER A 647 -20.71 -14.65 36.42
N VAL A 648 -21.92 -14.16 36.16
CA VAL A 648 -22.57 -14.31 34.84
C VAL A 648 -21.77 -13.60 33.73
N ILE A 649 -21.13 -12.46 34.01
CA ILE A 649 -20.20 -11.80 33.09
C ILE A 649 -19.00 -12.71 32.79
N GLY A 650 -18.47 -13.39 33.80
CA GLY A 650 -17.43 -14.41 33.64
C GLY A 650 -17.90 -15.52 32.71
N GLN A 651 -19.09 -16.10 32.92
CA GLN A 651 -19.61 -17.15 32.05
C GLN A 651 -19.85 -16.69 30.61
N LEU A 652 -20.24 -15.43 30.39
CA LEU A 652 -20.54 -14.87 29.07
C LEU A 652 -19.27 -14.58 28.25
N PHE A 653 -18.31 -13.89 28.86
CA PHE A 653 -17.16 -13.31 28.17
C PHE A 653 -15.83 -14.00 28.50
N SER A 654 -15.72 -14.66 29.65
CA SER A 654 -14.45 -15.24 30.06
C SER A 654 -14.09 -16.46 29.22
N CYS A 655 -12.80 -16.53 28.95
CA CYS A 655 -12.19 -17.58 28.18
C CYS A 655 -10.91 -18.01 28.91
N GLU A 656 -10.84 -19.27 29.31
CA GLU A 656 -9.64 -19.86 29.92
C GLU A 656 -8.60 -20.21 28.83
N MET A 657 -7.36 -19.83 29.11
CA MET A 657 -6.22 -20.04 28.22
C MET A 657 -5.06 -20.71 28.95
N GLU A 658 -4.37 -21.61 28.26
CA GLU A 658 -3.07 -22.16 28.64
C GLU A 658 -1.98 -21.38 27.91
N ASN A 659 -1.13 -20.68 28.66
CA ASN A 659 0.09 -20.08 28.15
C ASN A 659 1.25 -21.06 28.36
N CYS A 660 1.71 -21.69 27.28
CA CYS A 660 2.85 -22.59 27.27
C CYS A 660 4.10 -21.81 26.85
N SER A 661 5.06 -21.67 27.75
CA SER A 661 6.37 -21.05 27.48
C SER A 661 7.44 -22.13 27.40
N MET A 662 8.00 -22.33 26.21
CA MET A 662 9.03 -23.31 25.92
C MET A 662 10.38 -22.62 25.76
N CYS A 663 11.28 -22.86 26.71
CA CYS A 663 12.66 -22.37 26.63
C CYS A 663 13.45 -23.18 25.61
N ARG A 664 14.47 -22.58 24.99
CA ARG A 664 15.41 -23.25 24.07
C ARG A 664 16.09 -24.51 24.67
N CYS A 665 16.19 -24.62 26.00
CA CYS A 665 16.71 -25.82 26.66
C CYS A 665 15.70 -26.99 26.76
N GLY A 666 14.48 -26.83 26.25
CA GLY A 666 13.42 -27.83 26.28
C GLY A 666 12.55 -27.78 27.54
N LYS A 667 12.78 -26.86 28.48
CA LYS A 667 11.91 -26.70 29.66
C LYS A 667 10.62 -25.99 29.25
N GLU A 668 9.51 -26.68 29.44
CA GLU A 668 8.16 -26.12 29.29
C GLU A 668 7.62 -25.62 30.64
N THR A 669 6.98 -24.47 30.62
CA THR A 669 6.22 -23.92 31.74
C THR A 669 4.81 -23.57 31.25
N VAL A 670 3.79 -24.09 31.92
CA VAL A 670 2.39 -23.87 31.57
C VAL A 670 1.73 -23.04 32.65
N ARG A 671 1.09 -21.93 32.27
CA ARG A 671 0.31 -21.07 33.17
C ARG A 671 -1.10 -20.92 32.63
N VAL A 672 -2.10 -21.07 33.49
CA VAL A 672 -3.50 -20.84 33.12
C VAL A 672 -3.88 -19.39 33.42
N SER A 673 -4.52 -18.73 32.47
CA SER A 673 -5.03 -17.35 32.62
C SER A 673 -6.41 -17.24 32.00
N SER A 674 -7.27 -16.36 32.50
CA SER A 674 -8.54 -16.01 31.86
C SER A 674 -8.45 -14.64 31.17
N THR A 675 -9.14 -14.47 30.05
CA THR A 675 -9.37 -13.17 29.40
C THR A 675 -10.84 -13.00 29.10
N LEU A 676 -11.32 -11.75 29.10
CA LEU A 676 -12.71 -11.40 28.77
C LEU A 676 -12.87 -10.92 27.32
N LEU A 677 -11.76 -10.61 26.64
CA LEU A 677 -11.75 -10.13 25.26
C LEU A 677 -10.45 -10.50 24.55
N PHE A 678 -10.47 -10.40 23.22
CA PHE A 678 -9.33 -10.66 22.35
C PHE A 678 -8.92 -9.40 21.59
N THR A 679 -7.63 -9.27 21.31
CA THR A 679 -7.07 -8.18 20.50
C THR A 679 -6.51 -8.80 19.22
N LEU A 680 -6.82 -8.22 18.06
CA LEU A 680 -6.27 -8.66 16.78
C LEU A 680 -4.78 -8.32 16.67
N SER A 681 -4.01 -9.27 16.14
CA SER A 681 -2.59 -9.10 15.81
C SER A 681 -2.38 -9.35 14.33
N TYR A 682 -1.80 -8.35 13.65
CA TYR A 682 -1.59 -8.37 12.21
C TYR A 682 -0.17 -8.84 11.84
N PRO A 683 0.01 -9.55 10.72
CA PRO A 683 1.33 -9.90 10.21
C PRO A 683 2.14 -8.67 9.79
N ASP A 684 3.47 -8.75 9.91
CA ASP A 684 4.37 -7.71 9.38
C ASP A 684 4.31 -7.68 7.84
N SER A 685 3.96 -6.52 7.29
CA SER A 685 3.76 -6.26 5.85
C SER A 685 5.07 -6.25 5.01
N THR A 686 6.13 -6.91 5.47
CA THR A 686 7.44 -6.91 4.79
C THR A 686 7.57 -7.95 3.68
N GLU A 687 6.64 -8.90 3.59
CA GLU A 687 6.63 -9.92 2.53
C GLU A 687 5.94 -9.37 1.27
N LYS A 688 6.70 -9.21 0.16
CA LYS A 688 6.16 -8.97 -1.18
C LYS A 688 6.23 -10.28 -1.98
N PRO A 689 5.14 -10.74 -2.63
CA PRO A 689 3.81 -10.12 -2.74
C PRO A 689 2.94 -10.26 -1.48
N ALA A 690 2.03 -9.30 -1.26
CA ALA A 690 1.10 -9.31 -0.13
C ALA A 690 0.16 -10.53 -0.19
N LYS A 691 0.21 -11.39 0.84
CA LYS A 691 -0.61 -12.61 0.95
C LYS A 691 -2.08 -12.27 1.24
N ASP A 692 -2.98 -13.05 0.65
CA ASP A 692 -4.42 -13.06 0.95
C ASP A 692 -4.65 -13.80 2.28
N TYR A 693 -5.29 -13.10 3.24
CA TYR A 693 -5.65 -13.63 4.55
C TYR A 693 -7.15 -13.49 4.76
N GLU A 694 -7.81 -14.60 5.07
CA GLU A 694 -9.19 -14.56 5.54
C GLU A 694 -9.26 -14.06 6.98
N PHE A 695 -10.31 -13.30 7.33
CA PHE A 695 -10.50 -12.77 8.69
C PHE A 695 -10.42 -13.87 9.77
N ALA A 696 -11.01 -15.04 9.52
CA ALA A 696 -10.94 -16.20 10.42
C ALA A 696 -9.49 -16.66 10.72
N GLN A 697 -8.58 -16.56 9.75
CA GLN A 697 -7.17 -16.93 9.95
C GLN A 697 -6.45 -15.93 10.86
N ILE A 698 -6.71 -14.63 10.67
CA ILE A 698 -6.16 -13.57 11.54
C ILE A 698 -6.72 -13.70 12.96
N LEU A 699 -8.02 -13.99 13.10
CA LEU A 699 -8.64 -14.23 14.39
C LEU A 699 -8.03 -15.46 15.09
N LYS A 700 -7.88 -16.59 14.38
CA LYS A 700 -7.22 -17.81 14.90
C LYS A 700 -5.80 -17.52 15.37
N ARG A 701 -5.00 -16.81 14.56
CA ARG A 701 -3.63 -16.42 14.91
C ARG A 701 -3.58 -15.49 16.14
N SER A 702 -4.56 -14.60 16.26
CA SER A 702 -4.65 -13.65 17.38
C SER A 702 -5.03 -14.34 18.69
N ILE A 703 -5.91 -15.35 18.62
CA ILE A 703 -6.30 -16.18 19.78
C ILE A 703 -5.15 -17.13 20.17
N CYS A 704 -4.58 -17.83 19.19
CA CYS A 704 -3.48 -18.77 19.36
C CYS A 704 -2.12 -18.09 19.14
N LEU A 705 -1.89 -16.98 19.84
CA LEU A 705 -0.73 -16.14 19.63
C LEU A 705 0.57 -16.89 19.96
N GLU A 706 1.47 -16.96 18.99
CA GLU A 706 2.84 -17.48 19.14
C GLU A 706 3.83 -16.31 19.06
N GLN A 707 4.61 -16.11 20.13
CA GLN A 707 5.59 -15.03 20.23
C GLN A 707 6.92 -15.53 20.78
N ASN A 708 8.01 -15.03 20.20
CA ASN A 708 9.35 -15.28 20.72
C ASN A 708 9.77 -14.13 21.62
N THR A 709 10.00 -14.40 22.90
CA THR A 709 10.38 -13.39 23.90
C THR A 709 11.59 -13.84 24.70
N GLN A 710 12.36 -12.91 25.24
CA GLN A 710 13.42 -13.25 26.20
C GLN A 710 12.81 -13.39 27.58
N ALA A 711 12.83 -14.61 28.13
CA ALA A 711 12.34 -14.90 29.47
C ALA A 711 13.44 -15.52 30.33
N TRP A 712 13.37 -15.28 31.64
CA TRP A 712 14.25 -15.94 32.60
C TRP A 712 13.89 -17.42 32.68
N CYS A 713 14.88 -18.29 32.45
CA CYS A 713 14.71 -19.73 32.59
C CYS A 713 15.38 -20.20 33.89
N GLU A 714 14.60 -20.71 34.84
CA GLU A 714 15.11 -21.26 36.11
C GLU A 714 16.11 -22.40 35.89
N ASN A 715 15.95 -23.19 34.82
CA ASN A 715 16.86 -24.29 34.50
C ASN A 715 18.18 -23.84 33.84
N CYS A 716 18.19 -22.66 33.21
CA CYS A 716 19.41 -22.12 32.58
C CYS A 716 20.06 -21.00 33.38
N GLU A 717 19.39 -20.52 34.43
CA GLU A 717 19.78 -19.37 35.27
C GLU A 717 20.20 -18.14 34.47
N LYS A 718 19.57 -17.94 33.31
CA LYS A 718 19.80 -16.79 32.43
C LYS A 718 18.57 -16.52 31.57
N TYR A 719 18.50 -15.31 31.03
CA TYR A 719 17.51 -14.98 30.00
C TYR A 719 17.81 -15.79 28.73
N GLN A 720 16.79 -16.50 28.25
CA GLN A 720 16.85 -17.29 27.03
C GLN A 720 15.68 -16.93 26.12
N PRO A 721 15.87 -16.99 24.79
CA PRO A 721 14.75 -16.97 23.85
C PRO A 721 13.79 -18.12 24.20
N THR A 722 12.55 -17.73 24.47
CA THR A 722 11.46 -18.59 24.92
C THR A 722 10.29 -18.37 24.00
N VAL A 723 9.81 -19.44 23.38
CA VAL A 723 8.61 -19.41 22.53
C VAL A 723 7.42 -19.52 23.46
N GLN A 724 6.58 -18.49 23.48
CA GLN A 724 5.33 -18.47 24.21
C GLN A 724 4.20 -18.75 23.22
N THR A 725 3.41 -19.79 23.50
CA THR A 725 2.22 -20.16 22.76
C THR A 725 1.00 -20.05 23.66
N ARG A 726 -0.12 -19.58 23.12
CA ARG A 726 -1.40 -19.51 23.83
C ARG A 726 -2.38 -20.49 23.22
N ASN A 727 -2.99 -21.34 24.04
CA ASN A 727 -4.01 -22.28 23.62
C ASN A 727 -5.28 -22.07 24.43
N ILE A 728 -6.43 -22.10 23.76
CA ILE A 728 -7.74 -21.90 24.37
C ILE A 728 -8.26 -23.21 24.98
N ARG A 729 -8.88 -23.16 26.17
CA ARG A 729 -9.52 -24.32 26.81
C ARG A 729 -11.02 -24.37 26.60
N CYS A 730 -11.67 -23.20 26.62
CA CYS A 730 -13.10 -23.07 26.45
C CYS A 730 -13.42 -21.84 25.59
N LEU A 731 -14.48 -21.93 24.80
CA LEU A 731 -14.95 -20.83 23.97
C LEU A 731 -16.02 -20.03 24.73
N PRO A 732 -15.96 -18.68 24.74
CA PRO A 732 -16.93 -17.84 25.43
C PRO A 732 -18.27 -17.82 24.69
N ASP A 733 -19.38 -17.51 25.36
CA ASP A 733 -20.69 -17.40 24.68
C ASP A 733 -20.83 -16.08 23.90
N VAL A 734 -20.09 -15.03 24.29
CA VAL A 734 -19.94 -13.78 23.53
C VAL A 734 -18.46 -13.50 23.28
N LEU A 735 -18.07 -13.47 22.01
CA LEU A 735 -16.71 -13.19 21.56
C LEU A 735 -16.54 -11.69 21.28
N VAL A 736 -15.71 -11.03 22.08
CA VAL A 736 -15.39 -9.60 21.95
C VAL A 736 -14.01 -9.43 21.36
N ILE A 737 -13.92 -8.70 20.26
CA ILE A 737 -12.68 -8.51 19.49
C ILE A 737 -12.37 -7.03 19.36
N ASN A 738 -11.20 -6.62 19.86
CA ASN A 738 -10.61 -5.30 19.65
C ASN A 738 -9.77 -5.32 18.36
N CYS A 739 -10.06 -4.42 17.42
CA CYS A 739 -9.41 -4.40 16.11
C CYS A 739 -8.03 -3.73 16.13
N GLU A 740 -7.74 -2.82 17.07
CA GLU A 740 -6.46 -2.11 17.19
C GLU A 740 -5.89 -1.54 15.87
N VAL A 741 -6.73 -0.94 15.02
CA VAL A 741 -6.28 -0.20 13.82
C VAL A 741 -5.79 1.19 14.24
N ASN A 742 -4.55 1.25 14.71
CA ASN A 742 -3.93 2.45 15.29
C ASN A 742 -2.88 3.09 14.37
N SER A 743 -2.37 2.34 13.38
CA SER A 743 -1.34 2.76 12.43
C SER A 743 -1.85 2.78 11.00
N SER A 744 -1.25 3.61 10.15
CA SER A 744 -1.53 3.60 8.70
C SER A 744 -1.24 2.23 8.08
N LYS A 745 -0.22 1.51 8.58
CA LYS A 745 0.12 0.15 8.12
C LYS A 745 -1.03 -0.83 8.29
N GLU A 746 -1.71 -0.77 9.42
CA GLU A 746 -2.85 -1.64 9.73
C GLU A 746 -4.06 -1.24 8.88
N ALA A 747 -4.31 0.06 8.74
CA ALA A 747 -5.37 0.56 7.86
C ALA A 747 -5.17 0.13 6.40
N ASP A 748 -3.93 0.17 5.91
CA ASP A 748 -3.59 -0.26 4.55
C ASP A 748 -3.67 -1.80 4.39
N PHE A 749 -3.32 -2.56 5.44
CA PHE A 749 -3.57 -4.00 5.48
C PHE A 749 -5.06 -4.30 5.30
N TRP A 750 -5.94 -3.63 6.07
CA TRP A 750 -7.39 -3.82 5.95
C TRP A 750 -7.93 -3.46 4.56
N LYS A 751 -7.46 -2.36 3.96
CA LYS A 751 -7.84 -1.98 2.57
C LYS A 751 -7.45 -3.10 1.59
N THR A 752 -6.20 -3.57 1.68
CA THR A 752 -5.67 -4.60 0.77
C THR A 752 -6.46 -5.90 0.89
N GLN A 753 -6.79 -6.35 2.10
CA GLN A 753 -7.57 -7.58 2.29
C GLN A 753 -9.04 -7.41 1.85
N ALA A 754 -9.62 -6.22 2.02
CA ALA A 754 -10.96 -5.94 1.51
C ALA A 754 -11.01 -5.91 -0.03
N GLU A 755 -9.96 -5.40 -0.68
CA GLU A 755 -9.78 -5.45 -2.14
C GLU A 755 -9.72 -6.90 -2.65
N TYR A 756 -8.91 -7.77 -2.01
CA TYR A 756 -8.84 -9.19 -2.35
C TYR A 756 -10.19 -9.92 -2.17
N SER A 757 -10.88 -9.65 -1.06
CA SER A 757 -12.22 -10.16 -0.79
C SER A 757 -13.23 -9.72 -1.87
N PHE A 758 -13.16 -8.45 -2.28
CA PHE A 758 -13.98 -7.90 -3.36
C PHE A 758 -13.69 -8.58 -4.71
N GLN A 759 -12.42 -8.73 -5.09
CA GLN A 759 -12.02 -9.43 -6.31
C GLN A 759 -12.52 -10.88 -6.32
N LYS A 760 -12.35 -11.61 -5.21
CA LYS A 760 -12.84 -13.00 -5.06
C LYS A 760 -14.37 -13.10 -5.16
N ALA A 761 -15.09 -12.11 -4.62
CA ALA A 761 -16.55 -12.04 -4.73
C ALA A 761 -17.02 -11.73 -6.16
N MET A 762 -16.30 -10.86 -6.89
CA MET A 762 -16.56 -10.55 -8.30
C MET A 762 -16.29 -11.76 -9.20
N MET A 763 -15.15 -12.45 -9.04
CA MET A 763 -14.81 -13.67 -9.79
C MET A 763 -15.85 -14.79 -9.59
N LYS A 764 -16.45 -14.90 -8.40
CA LYS A 764 -17.54 -15.85 -8.13
C LYS A 764 -18.88 -15.47 -8.81
N ARG A 765 -19.13 -14.18 -9.08
CA ARG A 765 -20.37 -13.68 -9.69
C ARG A 765 -20.33 -13.59 -11.22
N GLY A 766 -19.15 -13.53 -11.82
CA GLY A 766 -18.97 -13.58 -13.28
C GLY A 766 -17.57 -14.06 -13.65
N GLY A 767 -17.47 -14.97 -14.62
CA GLY A 767 -16.20 -15.46 -15.15
C GLY A 767 -15.47 -14.38 -15.96
N PHE A 768 -14.87 -13.42 -15.27
CA PHE A 768 -14.03 -12.37 -15.83
C PHE A 768 -12.74 -12.23 -15.00
N ASP A 769 -11.61 -12.37 -15.68
CA ASP A 769 -10.27 -12.03 -15.15
C ASP A 769 -10.09 -10.52 -15.19
N ILE A 770 -9.82 -9.92 -14.02
CA ILE A 770 -9.37 -8.53 -13.93
C ILE A 770 -7.86 -8.57 -13.71
N THR A 771 -7.11 -8.15 -14.73
CA THR A 771 -5.67 -7.93 -14.68
C THR A 771 -5.33 -6.90 -13.59
N LYS A 772 -4.40 -7.25 -12.69
CA LYS A 772 -3.90 -6.35 -11.63
C LYS A 772 -3.37 -5.06 -12.27
N GLY A 773 -3.91 -3.90 -11.89
CA GLY A 773 -3.25 -2.60 -12.18
C GLY A 773 -4.13 -1.41 -12.58
N LYS A 774 -5.43 -1.57 -12.86
CA LYS A 774 -6.32 -0.42 -13.14
C LYS A 774 -6.99 0.11 -11.87
N GLU A 775 -6.64 1.33 -11.45
CA GLU A 775 -7.58 2.15 -10.66
C GLU A 775 -8.76 2.52 -11.56
N ILE A 776 -9.92 1.90 -11.31
CA ILE A 776 -11.15 2.21 -12.04
C ILE A 776 -11.77 3.46 -11.42
N THR A 777 -11.82 4.56 -12.19
CA THR A 777 -12.47 5.81 -11.75
C THR A 777 -13.99 5.67 -11.68
N LEU A 778 -14.62 6.42 -10.77
CA LEU A 778 -16.05 6.37 -10.42
C LEU A 778 -17.01 6.54 -11.63
N GLY A 779 -16.52 7.03 -12.78
CA GLY A 779 -17.30 7.28 -14.00
C GLY A 779 -17.64 6.02 -14.80
N GLU A 780 -16.75 5.01 -14.84
CA GLU A 780 -16.92 3.82 -15.71
C GLU A 780 -17.99 2.83 -15.19
N TRP A 781 -18.47 3.01 -13.95
CA TRP A 781 -19.44 2.11 -13.30
C TRP A 781 -20.89 2.36 -13.72
N LYS A 782 -21.22 3.55 -14.24
CA LYS A 782 -22.61 3.94 -14.52
C LYS A 782 -23.18 3.33 -15.80
N ASP A 783 -22.35 2.86 -16.71
CA ASP A 783 -22.79 2.46 -18.06
C ASP A 783 -23.17 0.97 -18.19
N LEU A 784 -23.07 0.16 -17.13
CA LEU A 784 -23.28 -1.30 -17.19
C LEU A 784 -24.50 -1.85 -16.43
N GLY A 785 -25.31 -0.99 -15.80
CA GLY A 785 -26.52 -1.42 -15.09
C GLY A 785 -27.77 -1.38 -15.97
N ASN A 786 -28.01 -2.39 -16.82
CA ASN A 786 -29.32 -2.55 -17.47
C ASN A 786 -30.27 -3.31 -16.52
N PRO A 787 -31.45 -2.76 -16.15
CA PRO A 787 -32.32 -3.37 -15.14
C PRO A 787 -33.37 -4.24 -15.81
N ASP A 788 -33.06 -5.50 -16.10
CA ASP A 788 -34.08 -6.49 -16.47
C ASP A 788 -33.67 -7.88 -15.98
N THR A 789 -34.01 -8.19 -14.71
CA THR A 789 -34.53 -9.48 -14.22
C THR A 789 -34.60 -9.47 -12.68
N GLY A 790 -35.79 -9.73 -12.13
CA GLY A 790 -36.12 -9.58 -10.71
C GLY A 790 -35.62 -10.71 -9.80
N HIS A 791 -34.37 -10.58 -9.32
CA HIS A 791 -33.87 -11.26 -8.13
C HIS A 791 -33.09 -10.26 -7.26
N SER A 792 -33.24 -10.33 -5.93
CA SER A 792 -32.63 -9.40 -4.98
C SER A 792 -31.11 -9.60 -4.92
N TYR A 793 -30.36 -8.88 -5.75
CA TYR A 793 -28.90 -8.87 -5.71
C TYR A 793 -28.41 -7.57 -5.08
N ALA A 794 -27.57 -7.69 -4.05
CA ALA A 794 -26.78 -6.59 -3.50
C ALA A 794 -25.98 -5.91 -4.63
N SER A 795 -26.07 -4.57 -4.75
CA SER A 795 -25.39 -3.79 -5.80
C SER A 795 -23.86 -3.99 -5.72
N VAL A 796 -23.14 -3.66 -6.80
CA VAL A 796 -21.67 -3.83 -6.78
C VAL A 796 -21.00 -2.87 -5.80
N GLU A 797 -21.60 -1.71 -5.51
CA GLU A 797 -21.13 -0.82 -4.44
C GLU A 797 -21.25 -1.44 -3.04
N GLU A 798 -22.27 -2.27 -2.80
CA GLU A 798 -22.50 -2.91 -1.50
C GLU A 798 -21.45 -3.96 -1.15
N LEU A 799 -20.70 -4.47 -2.13
CA LEU A 799 -19.65 -5.47 -1.90
C LEU A 799 -18.26 -4.87 -1.65
N LYS A 800 -18.07 -3.58 -1.95
CA LYS A 800 -16.77 -2.91 -1.77
C LYS A 800 -16.47 -2.73 -0.29
N ASN A 801 -15.19 -2.85 0.08
CA ASN A 801 -14.70 -2.63 1.44
C ASN A 801 -15.26 -3.60 2.51
N ILE A 802 -15.67 -4.82 2.11
CA ILE A 802 -16.13 -5.86 3.03
C ILE A 802 -15.07 -6.95 3.17
N TRP A 803 -14.55 -7.11 4.39
CA TRP A 803 -13.64 -8.20 4.75
C TRP A 803 -14.13 -9.03 5.95
N ILE A 804 -14.96 -8.45 6.82
CA ILE A 804 -15.48 -9.11 8.02
C ILE A 804 -16.67 -10.01 7.65
N PRO A 805 -16.68 -11.29 8.07
CA PRO A 805 -17.81 -12.18 7.85
C PRO A 805 -18.99 -11.85 8.79
N HIS A 806 -20.22 -12.10 8.37
CA HIS A 806 -21.39 -11.95 9.26
C HIS A 806 -21.51 -13.06 10.31
N ALA A 807 -20.93 -14.22 10.05
CA ALA A 807 -20.91 -15.35 10.99
C ALA A 807 -19.58 -16.10 10.94
N ILE A 808 -19.17 -16.64 12.09
CA ILE A 808 -17.91 -17.37 12.26
C ILE A 808 -18.21 -18.70 12.94
N LYS A 809 -17.62 -19.77 12.42
CA LYS A 809 -17.65 -21.11 13.01
C LYS A 809 -16.34 -21.36 13.74
N MET A 810 -16.43 -21.70 15.03
CA MET A 810 -15.30 -22.09 15.86
C MET A 810 -15.49 -23.53 16.34
N ARG A 811 -14.45 -24.35 16.23
CA ARG A 811 -14.43 -25.73 16.71
C ARG A 811 -13.21 -25.94 17.59
N LEU A 812 -13.44 -26.55 18.75
CA LEU A 812 -12.36 -27.04 19.59
C LEU A 812 -12.21 -28.55 19.41
N THR A 813 -11.07 -28.99 18.88
CA THR A 813 -10.81 -30.43 18.68
C THR A 813 -10.50 -31.14 20.00
N LYS A 814 -10.59 -32.47 20.02
CA LYS A 814 -10.19 -33.29 21.19
C LYS A 814 -8.70 -33.13 21.56
N SER A 815 -7.86 -32.69 20.61
CA SER A 815 -6.45 -32.34 20.83
C SER A 815 -6.24 -30.93 21.39
N LYS A 816 -7.31 -30.19 21.74
CA LYS A 816 -7.31 -28.78 22.16
C LYS A 816 -6.80 -27.80 21.09
N GLU A 817 -6.88 -28.17 19.81
CA GLU A 817 -6.58 -27.25 18.71
C GLU A 817 -7.84 -26.48 18.33
N LEU A 818 -7.68 -25.16 18.15
CA LEU A 818 -8.75 -24.29 17.71
C LEU A 818 -8.81 -24.23 16.18
N ASP A 819 -9.98 -24.51 15.62
CA ASP A 819 -10.27 -24.27 14.22
C ASP A 819 -11.31 -23.16 14.06
N VAL A 820 -11.04 -22.21 13.16
CA VAL A 820 -11.88 -21.03 12.93
C VAL A 820 -12.08 -20.89 11.42
N SER A 821 -13.33 -20.81 11.00
CA SER A 821 -13.71 -20.66 9.59
C SER A 821 -14.85 -19.67 9.43
N ASN A 822 -14.90 -18.99 8.28
CA ASN A 822 -16.02 -18.12 7.92
C ASN A 822 -17.27 -18.98 7.68
N TRP A 823 -18.43 -18.52 8.11
CA TRP A 823 -19.70 -19.24 7.95
C TRP A 823 -20.69 -18.41 7.14
N SER A 824 -21.29 -18.99 6.10
CA SER A 824 -22.36 -18.37 5.33
C SER A 824 -23.73 -18.93 5.73
N GLU A 825 -24.81 -18.18 5.50
CA GLU A 825 -26.17 -18.63 5.81
C GLU A 825 -26.62 -19.85 4.97
N SER A 826 -25.94 -20.12 3.84
CA SER A 826 -26.16 -21.27 2.96
C SER A 826 -25.40 -22.54 3.37
N ASP A 827 -24.46 -22.45 4.31
CA ASP A 827 -23.64 -23.61 4.70
C ASP A 827 -24.43 -24.52 5.67
N GLU A 828 -24.39 -25.84 5.42
CA GLU A 828 -24.95 -26.85 6.33
C GLU A 828 -23.85 -27.42 7.24
N LEU A 829 -24.22 -27.73 8.49
CA LEU A 829 -23.30 -28.38 9.44
C LEU A 829 -22.92 -29.77 8.92
N SER A 830 -21.63 -30.10 8.94
CA SER A 830 -21.18 -31.39 8.45
C SER A 830 -21.63 -32.50 9.41
N PRO A 831 -22.01 -33.70 8.94
CA PRO A 831 -22.46 -34.81 9.79
C PRO A 831 -21.36 -35.38 10.72
N MET A 832 -20.11 -34.92 10.57
CA MET A 832 -18.97 -35.25 11.44
C MET A 832 -18.82 -34.27 12.63
N ASP A 833 -19.68 -33.25 12.71
CA ASP A 833 -19.57 -32.19 13.71
C ASP A 833 -20.26 -32.59 15.01
N ASP A 834 -19.49 -32.72 16.09
CA ASP A 834 -20.03 -32.91 17.43
C ASP A 834 -20.65 -31.59 17.93
N PRO A 835 -21.98 -31.53 18.18
CA PRO A 835 -22.70 -30.30 18.52
C PRO A 835 -22.25 -29.66 19.84
N GLU A 836 -21.54 -30.39 20.71
CA GLU A 836 -20.99 -29.83 21.96
C GLU A 836 -19.64 -29.11 21.75
N SER A 837 -18.94 -29.37 20.64
CA SER A 837 -17.58 -28.86 20.36
C SER A 837 -17.51 -27.75 19.31
N VAL A 838 -18.63 -27.50 18.61
CA VAL A 838 -18.74 -26.56 17.49
C VAL A 838 -19.71 -25.45 17.85
N TYR A 839 -19.22 -24.21 17.83
CA TYR A 839 -20.02 -23.02 18.09
C TYR A 839 -20.06 -22.11 16.87
N ILE A 840 -21.26 -21.66 16.53
CA ILE A 840 -21.50 -20.67 15.48
C ILE A 840 -21.80 -19.35 16.16
N TYR A 841 -21.03 -18.32 15.80
CA TYR A 841 -21.21 -16.96 16.28
C TYR A 841 -21.73 -16.08 15.16
N ASP A 842 -22.79 -15.33 15.43
CA ASP A 842 -23.30 -14.30 14.52
C ASP A 842 -22.84 -12.92 15.00
N LEU A 843 -22.47 -12.05 14.05
CA LEU A 843 -22.10 -10.67 14.34
C LEU A 843 -23.31 -9.92 14.90
N MET A 844 -23.15 -9.39 16.11
CA MET A 844 -24.20 -8.69 16.86
C MET A 844 -24.01 -7.18 16.82
N ALA A 845 -22.77 -6.69 16.98
CA ALA A 845 -22.49 -5.27 16.89
C ALA A 845 -21.08 -4.96 16.36
N THR A 846 -20.95 -3.81 15.70
CA THR A 846 -19.67 -3.22 15.29
C THR A 846 -19.59 -1.79 15.78
N VAL A 847 -18.53 -1.48 16.52
CA VAL A 847 -18.24 -0.11 16.96
C VAL A 847 -17.16 0.47 16.08
N VAL A 848 -17.44 1.67 15.58
CA VAL A 848 -16.70 2.27 14.49
C VAL A 848 -16.27 3.68 14.86
N HIS A 849 -15.02 4.00 14.57
CA HIS A 849 -14.45 5.31 14.69
C HIS A 849 -14.57 6.05 13.36
N ILE A 850 -15.33 7.14 13.38
CA ILE A 850 -15.52 8.03 12.24
C ILE A 850 -14.44 9.10 12.30
N LEU A 851 -13.58 9.14 11.28
CA LEU A 851 -12.56 10.16 11.13
C LEU A 851 -13.14 11.34 10.34
N ASP A 852 -13.58 12.37 11.06
CA ASP A 852 -13.90 13.69 10.48
C ASP A 852 -12.83 14.70 10.93
N SER A 853 -12.10 15.26 9.96
CA SER A 853 -11.04 16.25 10.20
C SER A 853 -11.55 17.55 10.83
N ARG A 854 -12.86 17.82 10.78
CA ARG A 854 -13.47 19.04 11.32
C ARG A 854 -13.86 18.91 12.79
N THR A 855 -14.49 17.80 13.15
CA THR A 855 -15.06 17.60 14.50
C THR A 855 -14.15 16.81 15.44
N GLY A 856 -12.96 16.39 14.98
CA GLY A 856 -12.03 15.57 15.78
C GLY A 856 -12.45 14.09 15.86
N GLY A 857 -13.38 13.66 15.00
CA GLY A 857 -13.94 12.31 14.96
C GLY A 857 -15.10 12.04 15.92
N SER A 858 -15.81 10.94 15.69
CA SER A 858 -16.93 10.45 16.53
C SER A 858 -16.95 8.92 16.59
N LEU A 859 -17.65 8.36 17.57
CA LEU A 859 -17.86 6.92 17.70
C LEU A 859 -19.32 6.58 17.43
N VAL A 860 -19.54 5.58 16.59
CA VAL A 860 -20.88 5.10 16.22
C VAL A 860 -20.95 3.60 16.39
N GLY A 861 -22.16 3.08 16.62
CA GLY A 861 -22.39 1.64 16.79
C GLY A 861 -23.41 1.13 15.79
N HIS A 862 -23.07 0.10 15.04
CA HIS A 862 -24.04 -0.70 14.30
C HIS A 862 -24.44 -1.86 15.17
N ILE A 863 -25.72 -2.01 15.44
CA ILE A 863 -26.23 -3.04 16.36
C ILE A 863 -27.37 -3.79 15.66
N LYS A 864 -27.26 -5.12 15.67
CA LYS A 864 -28.33 -6.02 15.23
C LYS A 864 -29.31 -6.20 16.38
N VAL A 865 -30.47 -5.57 16.27
CA VAL A 865 -31.52 -5.65 17.29
C VAL A 865 -32.33 -6.93 17.10
N GLY A 866 -32.48 -7.70 18.18
CA GLY A 866 -33.16 -9.00 18.18
C GLY A 866 -34.69 -8.91 18.31
N GLU A 867 -35.36 -10.01 17.99
CA GLU A 867 -36.83 -10.13 17.96
C GLU A 867 -37.50 -9.82 19.31
N THR A 868 -36.90 -10.25 20.42
CA THR A 868 -37.42 -10.04 21.78
C THR A 868 -37.53 -8.56 22.15
N TYR A 869 -36.70 -7.72 21.55
CA TYR A 869 -36.68 -6.30 21.83
C TYR A 869 -37.73 -5.56 21.00
N HIS A 870 -37.79 -5.86 19.70
CA HIS A 870 -38.87 -5.38 18.83
C HIS A 870 -40.25 -5.78 19.34
N GLN A 871 -40.39 -7.01 19.87
CA GLN A 871 -41.65 -7.45 20.46
C GLN A 871 -42.04 -6.62 21.68
N ARG A 872 -41.09 -6.19 22.51
CA ARG A 872 -41.35 -5.39 23.72
C ARG A 872 -41.65 -3.92 23.42
N LYS A 873 -40.95 -3.31 22.47
CA LYS A 873 -41.08 -1.88 22.17
C LYS A 873 -42.12 -1.57 21.10
N GLU A 874 -42.17 -2.38 20.05
CA GLU A 874 -42.97 -2.15 18.84
C GLU A 874 -44.06 -3.21 18.61
N GLY A 875 -44.00 -4.34 19.32
CA GLY A 875 -44.97 -5.44 19.18
C GLY A 875 -44.77 -6.31 17.93
N VAL A 876 -43.63 -6.17 17.23
CA VAL A 876 -43.30 -6.89 16.00
C VAL A 876 -42.15 -7.88 16.22
N THR A 877 -42.14 -8.99 15.49
CA THR A 877 -41.07 -10.00 15.55
C THR A 877 -40.23 -9.96 14.27
N HIS A 878 -39.19 -9.14 14.26
CA HIS A 878 -38.21 -9.04 13.17
C HIS A 878 -36.81 -8.76 13.75
N GLN A 879 -35.75 -9.04 12.99
CA GLN A 879 -34.37 -8.68 13.33
C GLN A 879 -33.85 -7.65 12.31
N GLN A 880 -33.38 -6.49 12.78
CA GLN A 880 -32.94 -5.42 11.90
C GLN A 880 -31.64 -4.78 12.41
N TRP A 881 -30.80 -4.31 11.50
CA TRP A 881 -29.60 -3.54 11.82
C TRP A 881 -29.95 -2.06 11.98
N TYR A 882 -29.41 -1.44 13.03
CA TYR A 882 -29.57 -0.01 13.32
C TYR A 882 -28.21 0.64 13.54
N LEU A 883 -28.09 1.88 13.08
CA LEU A 883 -27.00 2.79 13.40
C LEU A 883 -27.39 3.61 14.62
N PHE A 884 -26.57 3.54 15.68
CA PHE A 884 -26.67 4.36 16.87
C PHE A 884 -25.54 5.39 16.87
N ASN A 885 -25.89 6.66 16.70
CA ASN A 885 -25.00 7.81 16.76
C ASN A 885 -25.57 8.78 17.81
N ASP A 886 -25.26 8.53 19.08
CA ASP A 886 -25.83 9.19 20.26
C ASP A 886 -27.36 9.08 20.31
N PHE A 887 -28.08 10.14 19.94
CA PHE A 887 -29.54 10.15 19.85
C PHE A 887 -30.09 9.94 18.44
N LEU A 888 -29.24 10.01 17.41
CA LEU A 888 -29.62 9.69 16.03
C LEU A 888 -29.64 8.17 15.88
N ILE A 889 -30.82 7.64 15.55
CA ILE A 889 -31.05 6.20 15.35
C ILE A 889 -31.72 5.99 14.01
N GLU A 890 -31.06 5.24 13.12
CA GLU A 890 -31.53 4.98 11.76
C GLU A 890 -31.36 3.50 11.39
N PRO A 891 -32.36 2.86 10.75
CA PRO A 891 -32.19 1.51 10.23
C PRO A 891 -31.17 1.50 9.08
N VAL A 892 -30.32 0.48 9.04
CA VAL A 892 -29.27 0.31 8.02
C VAL A 892 -29.27 -1.10 7.47
N ASP A 893 -28.65 -1.28 6.30
CA ASP A 893 -28.50 -2.59 5.68
C ASP A 893 -27.41 -3.44 6.35
N LYS A 894 -27.57 -4.76 6.26
CA LYS A 894 -26.63 -5.75 6.82
C LYS A 894 -25.22 -5.60 6.24
N CYS A 895 -25.08 -5.19 4.97
CA CYS A 895 -23.79 -4.96 4.32
C CYS A 895 -23.09 -3.70 4.87
N GLU A 896 -23.85 -2.65 5.17
CA GLU A 896 -23.30 -1.39 5.68
C GLU A 896 -22.62 -1.56 7.05
N ALA A 897 -23.11 -2.46 7.89
CA ALA A 897 -22.51 -2.76 9.20
C ALA A 897 -21.08 -3.33 9.11
N VAL A 898 -20.75 -4.05 8.02
CA VAL A 898 -19.44 -4.69 7.82
C VAL A 898 -18.56 -3.98 6.78
N GLN A 899 -19.04 -2.89 6.21
CA GLN A 899 -18.32 -2.10 5.21
C GLN A 899 -17.44 -1.05 5.90
N PHE A 900 -16.12 -1.11 5.68
CA PHE A 900 -15.16 -0.20 6.30
C PHE A 900 -14.27 0.50 5.27
N ASP A 901 -14.68 1.71 4.89
CA ASP A 901 -13.86 2.63 4.11
C ASP A 901 -12.83 3.28 5.04
N MET A 902 -11.65 2.64 5.17
CA MET A 902 -10.55 3.04 6.07
C MET A 902 -10.08 4.51 5.92
N SER A 903 -10.58 5.25 4.93
CA SER A 903 -10.35 6.70 4.79
C SER A 903 -11.15 7.56 5.77
N TRP A 904 -12.32 7.09 6.22
CA TRP A 904 -13.17 7.80 7.19
C TRP A 904 -13.92 6.91 8.17
N LYS A 905 -14.07 5.60 7.90
CA LYS A 905 -14.81 4.63 8.72
C LYS A 905 -13.90 3.49 9.16
N VAL A 906 -13.38 3.57 10.39
CA VAL A 906 -12.37 2.62 10.92
C VAL A 906 -12.98 1.72 12.00
N PRO A 907 -12.86 0.38 11.93
CA PRO A 907 -13.39 -0.53 12.94
C PRO A 907 -12.60 -0.43 14.24
N ALA A 908 -13.30 -0.36 15.37
CA ALA A 908 -12.70 -0.34 16.70
C ALA A 908 -12.95 -1.65 17.47
N ILE A 909 -14.21 -2.08 17.58
CA ILE A 909 -14.62 -3.26 18.37
C ILE A 909 -15.69 -4.05 17.62
N LEU A 910 -15.61 -5.39 17.68
CA LEU A 910 -16.60 -6.31 17.12
C LEU A 910 -17.17 -7.21 18.23
N TYR A 911 -18.48 -7.40 18.23
CA TYR A 911 -19.20 -8.32 19.11
C TYR A 911 -19.83 -9.44 18.30
N TYR A 912 -19.41 -10.66 18.61
CA TYR A 912 -19.96 -11.89 18.05
C TYR A 912 -20.67 -12.68 19.13
N ALA A 913 -21.95 -12.99 18.93
CA ALA A 913 -22.77 -13.72 19.89
C ALA A 913 -23.05 -15.13 19.40
N ARG A 914 -22.93 -16.12 20.27
CA ARG A 914 -23.25 -17.52 19.94
C ARG A 914 -24.74 -17.67 19.59
N ARG A 915 -25.05 -18.45 18.56
CA ARG A 915 -26.44 -18.84 18.24
C ARG A 915 -27.10 -19.48 19.46
N ASN A 916 -28.32 -19.04 19.79
CA ASN A 916 -29.09 -19.44 20.98
C ASN A 916 -28.60 -18.90 22.33
N LEU A 917 -27.82 -17.80 22.36
CA LEU A 917 -27.38 -17.12 23.58
C LEU A 917 -28.51 -16.96 24.62
N ASN A 918 -29.65 -16.41 24.18
CA ASN A 918 -30.79 -16.10 25.05
C ASN A 918 -31.44 -17.32 25.71
N ALA A 919 -31.34 -18.51 25.12
CA ALA A 919 -31.92 -19.73 25.68
C ALA A 919 -31.12 -20.28 26.88
N LYS A 920 -29.87 -19.86 27.05
CA LYS A 920 -28.93 -20.39 28.04
C LYS A 920 -28.95 -19.63 29.37
N TYR A 921 -29.45 -18.39 29.36
CA TYR A 921 -29.43 -17.49 30.52
C TYR A 921 -30.84 -17.15 31.00
N ASN A 922 -30.97 -16.85 32.29
CA ASN A 922 -32.23 -16.38 32.86
C ASN A 922 -32.44 -14.89 32.51
N LEU A 923 -33.43 -14.62 31.65
CA LEU A 923 -33.76 -13.27 31.17
C LEU A 923 -34.89 -12.59 31.97
N VAL A 924 -35.20 -13.09 33.18
CA VAL A 924 -36.23 -12.49 34.03
C VAL A 924 -35.66 -11.31 34.82
N ILE A 925 -36.24 -10.12 34.60
CA ILE A 925 -35.97 -8.93 35.38
C ILE A 925 -36.81 -8.98 36.65
N LYS A 926 -36.16 -8.92 37.81
CA LYS A 926 -36.78 -8.75 39.13
C LYS A 926 -36.43 -7.36 39.62
N ASN A 927 -37.38 -6.63 40.20
CA ASN A 927 -37.06 -5.35 40.83
C ASN A 927 -36.16 -5.61 42.04
N PRO A 928 -34.88 -5.17 42.04
CA PRO A 928 -33.96 -5.43 43.13
C PRO A 928 -34.18 -4.47 44.32
N ILE A 929 -35.06 -3.47 44.18
CA ILE A 929 -35.35 -2.49 45.22
C ILE A 929 -36.22 -3.14 46.30
N GLU A 930 -35.60 -3.40 47.45
CA GLU A 930 -36.30 -3.85 48.65
C GLU A 930 -36.87 -2.68 49.45
N ALA A 931 -37.95 -2.93 50.19
CA ALA A 931 -38.54 -1.95 51.12
C ALA A 931 -37.54 -1.42 52.15
N SER A 932 -36.49 -2.19 52.44
CA SER A 932 -35.40 -1.82 53.36
C SER A 932 -34.70 -0.51 53.00
N VAL A 933 -34.62 -0.14 51.72
CA VAL A 933 -33.99 1.11 51.26
C VAL A 933 -34.74 2.35 51.76
N LEU A 934 -36.07 2.30 51.79
CA LEU A 934 -36.92 3.39 52.26
C LEU A 934 -37.09 3.41 53.78
N LEU A 935 -36.78 2.29 54.44
CA LEU A 935 -36.83 2.11 55.90
C LEU A 935 -35.49 2.42 56.60
N ALA A 936 -34.38 2.53 55.85
CA ALA A 936 -33.02 2.61 56.42
C ALA A 936 -32.66 4.02 56.93
N GLU A 937 -32.26 4.13 58.22
CA GLU A 937 -31.65 5.33 58.83
C GLU A 937 -30.18 5.55 58.39
N ALA A 938 -29.84 5.40 57.10
CA ALA A 938 -28.46 5.53 56.63
C ALA A 938 -28.03 7.01 56.50
N SER A 939 -27.85 7.70 57.63
CA SER A 939 -27.25 9.05 57.65
C SER A 939 -25.79 8.99 58.10
N LEU A 940 -24.86 9.35 57.21
CA LEU A 940 -23.43 9.54 57.53
C LEU A 940 -23.21 10.61 58.62
N ALA A 941 -24.13 11.59 58.73
CA ALA A 941 -24.04 12.71 59.66
C ALA A 941 -24.23 12.31 61.14
N ARG A 942 -24.84 11.15 61.43
CA ARG A 942 -25.13 10.71 62.80
C ARG A 942 -23.86 10.40 63.61
N LYS A 943 -22.73 10.12 62.94
CA LYS A 943 -21.43 9.85 63.61
C LYS A 943 -20.76 11.10 64.20
N GLN A 944 -21.14 12.32 63.80
CA GLN A 944 -20.37 13.53 64.17
C GLN A 944 -21.07 14.56 65.07
N ARG A 945 -22.38 14.49 65.33
CA ARG A 945 -23.04 15.29 66.39
C ARG A 945 -24.49 14.85 66.60
N LYS A 946 -24.99 14.98 67.84
CA LYS A 946 -26.43 14.88 68.18
C LYS A 946 -27.20 16.06 67.55
N CYS A 947 -27.48 16.00 66.25
CA CYS A 947 -28.44 16.89 65.59
C CYS A 947 -29.76 16.13 65.38
N HIS A 948 -30.87 16.80 65.66
CA HIS A 948 -32.21 16.30 65.38
C HIS A 948 -32.34 16.01 63.88
N ALA A 949 -32.79 14.81 63.52
CA ALA A 949 -33.14 14.52 62.14
C ALA A 949 -34.27 15.46 61.71
N THR A 950 -34.13 16.12 60.56
CA THR A 950 -35.15 17.02 59.99
C THR A 950 -36.27 16.26 59.28
N PHE A 951 -36.22 14.93 59.26
CA PHE A 951 -37.21 14.06 58.62
C PHE A 951 -37.59 12.89 59.53
N ILE A 952 -38.79 12.35 59.31
CA ILE A 952 -39.32 11.16 59.97
C ILE A 952 -39.22 9.99 58.97
N PRO A 953 -38.51 8.89 59.29
CA PRO A 953 -38.41 7.74 58.40
C PRO A 953 -39.77 7.03 58.28
N LEU A 954 -40.04 6.46 57.10
CA LEU A 954 -41.27 5.73 56.82
C LEU A 954 -41.37 4.47 57.68
N MET A 955 -42.58 4.12 58.11
CA MET A 955 -42.87 2.83 58.72
C MET A 955 -43.33 1.81 57.66
N LEU A 956 -43.26 0.51 57.98
CA LEU A 956 -43.64 -0.56 57.03
C LEU A 956 -45.10 -0.45 56.53
N ASN A 957 -45.98 0.14 57.33
CA ASN A 957 -47.38 0.42 56.99
C ASN A 957 -47.60 1.70 56.18
N GLU A 958 -46.56 2.52 55.98
CA GLU A 958 -46.58 3.79 55.22
C GLU A 958 -45.83 3.67 53.88
N MET A 959 -45.54 2.44 53.44
CA MET A 959 -44.84 2.20 52.17
C MET A 959 -45.68 2.68 50.98
N PRO A 960 -45.13 3.52 50.09
CA PRO A 960 -45.86 4.07 48.95
C PRO A 960 -46.48 2.99 48.08
N GLN A 961 -47.76 3.14 47.76
CA GLN A 961 -48.51 2.29 46.85
C GLN A 961 -48.67 2.94 45.48
N ALA A 962 -49.00 2.12 44.47
CA ALA A 962 -49.29 2.62 43.15
C ALA A 962 -50.50 3.59 43.17
N GLY A 963 -50.27 4.84 42.77
CA GLY A 963 -51.27 5.91 42.76
C GLY A 963 -51.16 6.90 43.92
N ASP A 964 -50.28 6.66 44.90
CA ASP A 964 -50.01 7.60 45.98
C ASP A 964 -49.28 8.85 45.47
N LEU A 965 -49.62 10.00 46.03
CA LEU A 965 -49.00 11.29 45.70
C LEU A 965 -47.94 11.64 46.72
N VAL A 966 -46.72 11.89 46.25
CA VAL A 966 -45.58 12.35 47.07
C VAL A 966 -45.10 13.71 46.54
N GLY A 967 -44.84 14.64 47.46
CA GLY A 967 -44.20 15.91 47.11
C GLY A 967 -42.68 15.71 47.07
N LEU A 968 -42.05 16.08 45.95
CA LEU A 968 -40.61 16.02 45.76
C LEU A 968 -40.10 17.39 45.36
N ASP A 969 -39.10 17.87 46.07
CA ASP A 969 -38.40 19.12 45.79
C ASP A 969 -36.89 18.87 45.88
N ALA A 970 -36.12 19.44 44.96
CA ALA A 970 -34.70 19.20 44.83
C ALA A 970 -33.97 20.51 44.51
N GLU A 971 -32.98 20.84 45.34
CA GLU A 971 -32.14 22.02 45.17
C GLU A 971 -30.86 21.65 44.41
N PHE A 972 -30.57 22.34 43.31
CA PHE A 972 -29.38 22.11 42.49
C PHE A 972 -28.31 23.17 42.72
N VAL A 973 -27.04 22.77 42.62
CA VAL A 973 -25.89 23.68 42.67
C VAL A 973 -25.11 23.60 41.36
N THR A 974 -24.70 24.75 40.84
CA THR A 974 -23.87 24.84 39.63
C THR A 974 -22.41 24.53 39.97
N LEU A 975 -21.87 23.44 39.40
CA LEU A 975 -20.49 23.02 39.65
C LEU A 975 -19.47 23.58 38.64
N ASN A 976 -19.94 24.04 37.48
CA ASN A 976 -19.11 24.62 36.42
C ASN A 976 -19.43 26.12 36.26
N GLU A 977 -18.41 26.98 36.33
CA GLU A 977 -18.53 28.38 35.88
C GLU A 977 -18.71 28.39 34.37
N VAL A 978 -19.96 28.47 33.90
CA VAL A 978 -20.22 28.84 32.52
C VAL A 978 -19.82 30.32 32.42
N GLY A 979 -18.62 30.59 31.90
CA GLY A 979 -18.16 31.93 31.58
C GLY A 979 -19.02 32.55 30.49
N GLY A 980 -20.22 33.03 30.86
CA GLY A 980 -21.03 33.91 30.04
C GLY A 980 -20.45 35.32 30.09
N PRO A 981 -20.41 36.05 28.96
CA PRO A 981 -19.85 37.39 28.90
C PRO A 981 -20.86 38.43 29.43
N TRP A 982 -21.38 38.27 30.64
CA TRP A 982 -22.28 39.24 31.25
C TRP A 982 -22.13 39.26 32.77
N GLY A 983 -21.39 40.25 33.28
CA GLY A 983 -21.37 40.58 34.71
C GLY A 983 -20.18 41.42 35.13
N GLY A 984 -20.32 42.75 35.05
CA GLY A 984 -19.71 43.76 35.93
C GLY A 984 -18.20 43.95 35.88
#